data_AF-A0A0M3K8R4-F1
#
_entry.id   AF-A0A0M3K8R4-F1
#
_cell.length_a   1.000
_cell.length_b   1.000
_cell.length_c   1.000
_cell.angle_alpha   90.00
_cell.angle_beta   90.00
_cell.angle_gamma   90.00
#
_symmetry.space_group_name_H-M   'P 1'
#
loop_
_entity.id
_entity.type
_entity.pdbx_description
1 polymer ?
#
loop_
_entity_poly.entity_id
_entity_poly.type
_entity_poly.pdbx_seq_one_letter_code
_entity_poly.pdbx_strand_id
1 'polypeptide(L)'
;MKSALNRELCAMRVEGIYEAQVPIEFRAILELGSCCKLKTDRSSTFTMTSVNLEQLEAVTDAEYLPEKSIRSAYYYEYRQDKFCVIAVINTAANDAIIVGVNMEFPNVTKIYDNEKAALEGTAVTPLLERKPTVNFNTFQCATVKEAQNTVDKYLRAIRQVDTQPMFIAVHSNEQTSALMKGVQSLKEFPLVRIHCPEPTNLFSALDWQRNVPRRIIKHYFNSFVYLHDYVQYSRYLRIPLGNVPADISLFAADLFYARHLTKFGHVLWISPLIRPDLGGKELDDWRIGSDWNYSAVTDRPPAIVNHSRLCTEVCVELELGAVTVNALVHNARIADAEGGSGSTGFLSSVSLSGDVLCGKVKTIAQYDEAASVSGAMKVLRSMVQECAKDIHLSSNAIADQLIVNIYRWIHSPRALLYEPAIARAVDILVTKLCLLLVAEITRMGGEVLHASQTRMIICTKRANKQLATAFITSMISTLKQNPLFAALYISPIHFWNILLWMDIENYACIEFADVGDEENGKEDRITSKLSIADLLPEEAMCKSTFSRILLEYMQTIATKMKSEVVSGEELVAYREDLIRNEISERLFAIFSKLAIYKKDVAMPDRTASRETLHDAPLQLAKCIIHFLSFDEKVAQTVDKLRSQLLRLLGYDDSCEEGMWHPMAVCCNLSQVFCDACNQYNDLNAVQEDEWICENCKKALSVKMIEGLLIERLKQLAVAYSLQDFKCTKCGSIRKNNLIRFCECSGNFQGLITESELTFNLEIFERIAWRRQLKELAEVCR
;
A
#
# COMPACT_ATOMS: atom_id res chain seq x y z
N MET A 1 -30.01 5.09 -35.82
CA MET A 1 -29.63 4.72 -34.44
C MET A 1 -29.11 5.88 -33.62
N LYS A 2 -27.99 6.55 -33.97
CA LYS A 2 -27.42 7.65 -33.16
C LYS A 2 -28.39 8.80 -32.83
N SER A 3 -29.25 9.22 -33.74
CA SER A 3 -30.24 10.29 -33.48
C SER A 3 -31.39 9.88 -32.56
N ALA A 4 -31.80 8.61 -32.59
CA ALA A 4 -32.84 8.07 -31.71
C ALA A 4 -32.29 7.84 -30.30
N LEU A 5 -31.06 7.31 -30.21
CA LEU A 5 -30.34 7.16 -28.94
C LEU A 5 -30.15 8.51 -28.26
N ASN A 6 -29.68 9.54 -29.00
CA ASN A 6 -29.53 10.88 -28.42
C ASN A 6 -30.85 11.48 -27.93
N ARG A 7 -31.96 11.24 -28.64
CA ARG A 7 -33.28 11.71 -28.20
C ARG A 7 -33.74 11.00 -26.92
N GLU A 8 -33.44 9.72 -26.78
CA GLU A 8 -33.70 8.93 -25.58
C GLU A 8 -32.81 9.34 -24.40
N LEU A 9 -31.52 9.61 -24.64
CA LEU A 9 -30.57 10.09 -23.64
C LEU A 9 -30.94 11.49 -23.11
N CYS A 10 -31.58 12.33 -23.93
CA CYS A 10 -32.10 13.64 -23.51
C CYS A 10 -33.51 13.56 -22.88
N ALA A 11 -34.10 12.38 -22.72
CA ALA A 11 -35.40 12.24 -22.08
C ALA A 11 -35.26 12.50 -20.57
N MET A 12 -36.18 13.28 -19.98
CA MET A 12 -36.16 13.61 -18.53
C MET A 12 -36.22 12.39 -17.58
N ARG A 13 -36.45 11.18 -18.10
CA ARG A 13 -36.45 9.93 -17.33
C ARG A 13 -35.05 9.31 -17.17
N VAL A 14 -34.07 9.77 -17.93
CA VAL A 14 -32.69 9.27 -17.90
C VAL A 14 -31.86 10.26 -17.08
N GLU A 15 -31.44 9.85 -15.88
CA GLU A 15 -30.63 10.68 -14.97
C GLU A 15 -29.12 10.59 -15.31
N GLY A 16 -28.66 9.40 -15.71
CA GLY A 16 -27.24 9.15 -15.96
C GLY A 16 -27.01 7.98 -16.91
N ILE A 17 -25.83 7.94 -17.52
CA ILE A 17 -25.39 6.86 -18.42
C ILE A 17 -24.30 6.09 -17.71
N TYR A 18 -24.58 4.85 -17.34
CA TYR A 18 -23.61 3.97 -16.71
C TYR A 18 -22.91 3.08 -17.73
N GLU A 19 -21.80 2.46 -17.30
CA GLU A 19 -20.97 1.58 -18.12
C GLU A 19 -20.43 2.21 -19.41
N ALA A 20 -20.31 3.54 -19.41
CA ALA A 20 -19.82 4.31 -20.54
C ALA A 20 -18.30 4.12 -20.72
N GLN A 21 -17.60 3.82 -19.62
CA GLN A 21 -16.13 3.74 -19.59
C GLN A 21 -15.58 2.30 -19.59
N VAL A 22 -16.43 1.27 -19.65
CA VAL A 22 -15.99 -0.14 -19.65
C VAL A 22 -15.10 -0.43 -20.87
N PRO A 23 -13.82 -0.82 -20.69
CA PRO A 23 -12.97 -1.20 -21.81
C PRO A 23 -13.56 -2.38 -22.58
N ILE A 24 -13.55 -2.29 -23.91
CA ILE A 24 -14.14 -3.31 -24.80
C ILE A 24 -13.49 -4.68 -24.57
N GLU A 25 -12.16 -4.72 -24.39
CA GLU A 25 -11.42 -5.94 -24.09
C GLU A 25 -11.87 -6.57 -22.77
N PHE A 26 -12.07 -5.75 -21.73
CA PHE A 26 -12.56 -6.22 -20.43
C PHE A 26 -13.97 -6.78 -20.53
N ARG A 27 -14.88 -6.09 -21.24
CA ARG A 27 -16.25 -6.55 -21.48
C ARG A 27 -16.27 -7.90 -22.21
N ALA A 28 -15.43 -8.08 -23.22
CA ALA A 28 -15.31 -9.34 -23.94
C ALA A 28 -14.83 -10.49 -23.01
N ILE A 29 -13.83 -10.23 -22.17
CA ILE A 29 -13.33 -11.22 -21.20
C ILE A 29 -14.39 -11.56 -20.14
N LEU A 30 -15.15 -10.56 -19.70
CA LEU A 30 -16.22 -10.73 -18.71
C LEU A 30 -17.33 -11.64 -19.23
N GLU A 31 -17.75 -11.45 -20.48
CA GLU A 31 -18.86 -12.20 -21.10
C GLU A 31 -18.44 -13.57 -21.65
N LEU A 32 -17.28 -13.66 -22.31
CA LEU A 32 -16.85 -14.87 -23.05
C LEU A 32 -15.90 -15.76 -22.26
N GLY A 33 -15.12 -15.19 -21.33
CA GLY A 33 -14.08 -15.93 -20.59
C GLY A 33 -12.94 -16.43 -21.48
N SER A 34 -12.37 -17.60 -21.14
CA SER A 34 -11.24 -18.21 -21.85
C SER A 34 -11.64 -19.17 -22.98
N CYS A 35 -12.81 -19.80 -22.87
CA CYS A 35 -13.34 -20.76 -23.84
C CYS A 35 -14.74 -20.31 -24.28
N CYS A 36 -15.00 -20.24 -25.59
CA CYS A 36 -16.32 -19.93 -26.13
C CYS A 36 -16.70 -20.85 -27.29
N LYS A 37 -18.00 -21.00 -27.53
CA LYS A 37 -18.58 -21.72 -28.67
C LYS A 37 -19.61 -20.86 -29.39
N LEU A 38 -19.99 -21.26 -30.60
CA LEU A 38 -21.08 -20.62 -31.35
C LEU A 38 -22.44 -21.05 -30.77
N LYS A 39 -23.36 -20.11 -30.58
CA LYS A 39 -24.73 -20.34 -30.07
C LYS A 39 -25.58 -21.26 -30.95
N THR A 40 -25.30 -21.32 -32.24
CA THR A 40 -26.05 -22.16 -33.20
C THR A 40 -25.11 -22.95 -34.10
N ASP A 41 -25.30 -24.26 -34.17
CA ASP A 41 -24.61 -25.21 -35.06
C ASP A 41 -25.06 -25.11 -36.53
N ARG A 42 -25.30 -23.90 -37.07
CA ARG A 42 -25.63 -23.75 -38.50
C ARG A 42 -24.37 -23.96 -39.35
N SER A 43 -24.09 -25.23 -39.57
CA SER A 43 -23.10 -25.85 -40.45
C SER A 43 -23.36 -25.61 -41.95
N SER A 44 -23.56 -24.35 -42.35
CA SER A 44 -23.64 -24.01 -43.78
C SER A 44 -22.45 -23.15 -44.19
N THR A 45 -21.45 -23.80 -44.79
CA THR A 45 -20.37 -23.21 -45.61
C THR A 45 -19.53 -22.12 -44.92
N PHE A 46 -18.53 -22.56 -44.15
CA PHE A 46 -17.53 -21.70 -43.51
C PHE A 46 -16.66 -20.97 -44.54
N THR A 47 -17.12 -19.78 -44.94
CA THR A 47 -16.32 -18.70 -45.55
C THR A 47 -16.53 -17.40 -44.77
N MET A 48 -16.61 -17.50 -43.44
CA MET A 48 -16.72 -16.34 -42.56
C MET A 48 -15.31 -15.92 -42.12
N THR A 49 -14.82 -14.80 -42.66
CA THR A 49 -13.60 -14.13 -42.18
C THR A 49 -13.81 -13.42 -40.84
N SER A 50 -15.05 -13.28 -40.37
CA SER A 50 -15.42 -12.61 -39.12
C SER A 50 -16.67 -13.23 -38.48
N VAL A 51 -16.65 -13.38 -37.16
CA VAL A 51 -17.80 -13.81 -36.34
C VAL A 51 -18.21 -12.66 -35.43
N ASN A 52 -19.51 -12.38 -35.32
CA ASN A 52 -20.01 -11.37 -34.37
C ASN A 52 -19.96 -11.91 -32.94
N LEU A 53 -19.49 -11.09 -31.99
CA LEU A 53 -19.35 -11.49 -30.58
C LEU A 53 -20.68 -11.98 -29.96
N GLU A 54 -21.82 -11.41 -30.37
CA GLU A 54 -23.16 -11.82 -29.91
C GLU A 54 -23.52 -13.28 -30.25
N GLN A 55 -22.85 -13.87 -31.25
CA GLN A 55 -23.05 -15.26 -31.66
C GLN A 55 -22.22 -16.25 -30.84
N LEU A 56 -21.32 -15.76 -29.99
CA LEU A 56 -20.50 -16.56 -29.11
C LEU A 56 -21.15 -16.68 -27.73
N GLU A 57 -20.95 -17.82 -27.10
CA GLU A 57 -21.32 -18.08 -25.71
C GLU A 57 -20.15 -18.70 -24.96
N ALA A 58 -19.98 -18.32 -23.69
CA ALA A 58 -18.92 -18.86 -22.84
C ALA A 58 -19.15 -20.35 -22.57
N VAL A 59 -18.06 -21.10 -22.49
CA VAL A 59 -18.03 -22.53 -22.14
C VAL A 59 -17.27 -22.69 -20.84
N THR A 60 -17.94 -23.19 -19.80
CA THR A 60 -17.35 -23.34 -18.47
C THR A 60 -16.65 -24.67 -18.24
N ASP A 61 -17.02 -25.70 -19.01
CA ASP A 61 -16.62 -27.09 -18.75
C ASP A 61 -15.43 -27.54 -19.61
N ALA A 62 -15.00 -26.71 -20.56
CA ALA A 62 -13.89 -27.00 -21.44
C ALA A 62 -12.54 -26.74 -20.75
N GLU A 63 -11.62 -27.70 -20.86
CA GLU A 63 -10.25 -27.53 -20.37
C GLU A 63 -9.50 -26.50 -21.23
N TYR A 64 -9.12 -25.38 -20.62
CA TYR A 64 -8.37 -24.33 -21.29
C TYR A 64 -6.90 -24.70 -21.42
N LEU A 65 -6.42 -24.78 -22.66
CA LEU A 65 -5.03 -25.10 -23.03
C LEU A 65 -4.51 -26.40 -22.37
N PRO A 66 -5.00 -27.58 -22.78
CA PRO A 66 -4.45 -28.85 -22.28
C PRO A 66 -2.96 -28.98 -22.65
N GLU A 67 -2.23 -29.86 -21.96
CA GLU A 67 -0.79 -30.01 -22.23
C GLU A 67 -0.50 -30.31 -23.72
N LYS A 68 0.50 -29.63 -24.28
CA LYS A 68 0.94 -29.73 -25.70
C LYS A 68 -0.08 -29.22 -26.73
N SER A 69 -1.07 -28.43 -26.32
CA SER A 69 -2.10 -27.92 -27.22
C SER A 69 -1.61 -26.87 -28.24
N ILE A 70 -0.65 -26.01 -27.88
CA ILE A 70 -0.23 -24.89 -28.74
C ILE A 70 1.30 -24.75 -28.78
N ARG A 71 1.83 -24.41 -29.97
CA ARG A 71 3.25 -24.12 -30.19
C ARG A 71 3.59 -22.71 -29.73
N SER A 72 4.84 -22.48 -29.33
CA SER A 72 5.32 -21.19 -28.86
C SER A 72 6.56 -20.75 -29.64
N ALA A 73 6.69 -19.44 -29.84
CA ALA A 73 7.96 -18.79 -30.16
C ALA A 73 8.22 -17.68 -29.12
N TYR A 74 9.47 -17.32 -28.91
CA TYR A 74 9.87 -16.26 -27.97
C TYR A 74 10.45 -15.08 -28.73
N TYR A 75 9.95 -13.88 -28.46
CA TYR A 75 10.39 -12.61 -29.03
C TYR A 75 10.94 -11.74 -27.91
N TYR A 76 12.14 -11.21 -28.09
CA TYR A 76 12.78 -10.25 -27.19
C TYR A 76 13.16 -8.98 -27.95
N GLU A 77 12.86 -7.82 -27.39
CA GLU A 77 13.41 -6.54 -27.84
C GLU A 77 13.88 -5.71 -26.65
N TYR A 78 15.07 -5.12 -26.79
CA TYR A 78 15.53 -4.06 -25.91
C TYR A 78 16.19 -2.94 -26.72
N ARG A 79 15.90 -1.69 -26.35
CA ARG A 79 16.38 -0.47 -27.04
C ARG A 79 16.90 0.54 -26.04
N GLN A 80 18.06 1.12 -26.34
CA GLN A 80 18.65 2.24 -25.61
C GLN A 80 19.41 3.14 -26.59
N ASP A 81 19.05 4.42 -26.66
CA ASP A 81 19.67 5.39 -27.56
C ASP A 81 19.79 4.89 -29.01
N LYS A 82 21.01 4.58 -29.47
CA LYS A 82 21.32 4.10 -30.82
C LYS A 82 21.45 2.57 -30.91
N PHE A 83 21.39 1.86 -29.80
CA PHE A 83 21.53 0.41 -29.70
C PHE A 83 20.15 -0.25 -29.59
N CYS A 84 19.99 -1.34 -30.32
CA CYS A 84 18.77 -2.13 -30.30
C CYS A 84 19.14 -3.59 -30.54
N VAL A 85 18.54 -4.49 -29.78
CA VAL A 85 18.66 -5.93 -29.99
C VAL A 85 17.27 -6.52 -30.12
N ILE A 86 17.07 -7.33 -31.16
CA ILE A 86 15.84 -8.08 -31.37
C ILE A 86 16.21 -9.56 -31.53
N ALA A 87 15.62 -10.43 -30.73
CA ALA A 87 15.82 -11.87 -30.83
C ALA A 87 14.48 -12.59 -30.99
N VAL A 88 14.45 -13.59 -31.88
CA VAL A 88 13.32 -14.52 -32.01
C VAL A 88 13.82 -15.94 -31.92
N ILE A 89 13.29 -16.71 -30.99
CA ILE A 89 13.62 -18.13 -30.79
C ILE A 89 12.37 -18.94 -31.07
N ASN A 90 12.39 -19.70 -32.17
CA ASN A 90 11.28 -20.57 -32.54
C ASN A 90 11.44 -21.92 -31.85
N THR A 91 10.61 -22.12 -30.83
CA THR A 91 10.65 -23.31 -30.00
C THR A 91 10.09 -24.56 -30.70
N ALA A 92 9.48 -24.43 -31.89
CA ALA A 92 8.94 -25.55 -32.66
C ALA A 92 9.94 -26.10 -33.70
N ALA A 93 10.69 -25.22 -34.37
CA ALA A 93 11.66 -25.61 -35.41
C ALA A 93 13.13 -25.60 -34.91
N ASN A 94 13.36 -25.23 -33.64
CA ASN A 94 14.68 -25.20 -32.99
C ASN A 94 15.69 -24.29 -33.69
N ASP A 95 15.19 -23.22 -34.29
CA ASP A 95 15.98 -22.17 -34.91
C ASP A 95 15.74 -20.82 -34.21
N ALA A 96 16.74 -19.96 -34.28
CA ALA A 96 16.69 -18.65 -33.67
C ALA A 96 17.43 -17.62 -34.50
N ILE A 97 16.96 -16.37 -34.46
CA ILE A 97 17.61 -15.21 -35.04
C ILE A 97 17.88 -14.18 -33.93
N ILE A 98 19.08 -13.60 -33.92
CA ILE A 98 19.43 -12.47 -33.06
C ILE A 98 19.99 -11.35 -33.93
N VAL A 99 19.35 -10.20 -33.91
CA VAL A 99 19.70 -9.03 -34.72
C VAL A 99 20.13 -7.89 -33.80
N GLY A 100 21.36 -7.40 -34.00
CA GLY A 100 21.94 -6.30 -33.23
C GLY A 100 22.16 -5.06 -34.11
N VAL A 101 21.76 -3.89 -33.62
CA VAL A 101 22.00 -2.61 -34.30
C VAL A 101 23.33 -2.03 -33.83
N ASN A 102 24.30 -1.92 -34.72
CA ASN A 102 25.69 -1.53 -34.43
C ASN A 102 26.39 -2.46 -33.42
N MET A 103 26.04 -3.75 -33.42
CA MET A 103 26.51 -4.73 -32.45
C MET A 103 26.84 -6.06 -33.12
N GLU A 104 27.99 -6.64 -32.74
CA GLU A 104 28.34 -8.02 -33.05
C GLU A 104 28.20 -8.88 -31.79
N PHE A 105 27.79 -10.13 -31.97
CA PHE A 105 27.60 -11.06 -30.86
C PHE A 105 28.69 -12.14 -30.86
N PRO A 106 29.18 -12.54 -29.67
CA PRO A 106 30.07 -13.69 -29.53
C PRO A 106 29.34 -15.00 -29.86
N ASN A 107 30.02 -16.15 -29.73
CA ASN A 107 29.42 -17.46 -29.97
C ASN A 107 28.24 -17.74 -29.01
N VAL A 108 27.03 -17.41 -29.45
CA VAL A 108 25.78 -17.52 -28.68
C VAL A 108 25.46 -18.97 -28.33
N THR A 109 25.79 -19.93 -29.20
CA THR A 109 25.57 -21.36 -28.96
C THR A 109 26.29 -21.83 -27.71
N LYS A 110 27.56 -21.42 -27.51
CA LYS A 110 28.30 -21.72 -26.27
C LYS A 110 27.67 -21.09 -25.03
N ILE A 111 27.15 -19.88 -25.14
CA ILE A 111 26.46 -19.20 -24.03
C ILE A 111 25.17 -19.96 -23.69
N TYR A 112 24.44 -20.42 -24.70
CA TYR A 112 23.23 -21.22 -24.51
C TYR A 112 23.52 -22.53 -23.79
N ASP A 113 24.54 -23.27 -24.22
CA ASP A 113 24.92 -24.55 -23.60
C ASP A 113 25.37 -24.36 -22.14
N ASN A 114 26.15 -23.31 -21.86
CA ASN A 114 26.59 -22.99 -20.50
C ASN A 114 25.41 -22.62 -19.58
N GLU A 115 24.46 -21.80 -20.05
CA GLU A 115 23.29 -21.42 -19.27
C GLU A 115 22.31 -22.58 -19.11
N LYS A 116 22.21 -23.47 -20.10
CA LYS A 116 21.44 -24.71 -19.99
C LYS A 116 22.03 -25.63 -18.93
N ALA A 117 23.35 -25.86 -18.95
CA ALA A 117 24.04 -26.66 -17.95
C ALA A 117 23.89 -26.09 -16.53
N ALA A 118 23.89 -24.76 -16.39
CA ALA A 118 23.67 -24.10 -15.11
C ALA A 118 22.26 -24.28 -14.53
N LEU A 119 21.27 -24.67 -15.35
CA LEU A 119 19.89 -24.89 -14.94
C LEU A 119 19.58 -26.36 -14.61
N GLU A 120 20.51 -27.30 -14.88
CA GLU A 120 20.35 -28.71 -14.57
C GLU A 120 20.19 -28.93 -13.05
N GLY A 121 19.07 -29.53 -12.63
CA GLY A 121 18.74 -29.78 -11.22
C GLY A 121 17.84 -28.73 -10.56
N THR A 122 17.44 -27.67 -11.28
CA THR A 122 16.43 -26.71 -10.80
C THR A 122 15.00 -27.13 -11.14
N ALA A 123 13.98 -26.50 -10.54
CA ALA A 123 12.56 -26.78 -10.84
C ALA A 123 12.17 -26.55 -12.33
N VAL A 124 13.02 -25.86 -13.10
CA VAL A 124 12.84 -25.59 -14.53
C VAL A 124 13.24 -26.80 -15.39
N THR A 125 14.03 -27.74 -14.86
CA THR A 125 14.56 -28.91 -15.57
C THR A 125 13.46 -29.75 -16.27
N PRO A 126 12.35 -30.16 -15.64
CA PRO A 126 11.29 -30.92 -16.32
C PRO A 126 10.56 -30.13 -17.42
N LEU A 127 10.58 -28.79 -17.35
CA LEU A 127 10.03 -27.91 -18.40
C LEU A 127 11.01 -27.76 -19.58
N LEU A 128 12.32 -27.85 -19.33
CA LEU A 128 13.42 -27.75 -20.30
C LEU A 128 13.74 -29.06 -21.01
N GLU A 129 13.59 -30.21 -20.32
CA GLU A 129 13.84 -31.56 -20.84
C GLU A 129 13.02 -31.89 -22.10
N ARG A 130 12.01 -31.08 -22.41
CA ARG A 130 11.12 -31.27 -23.56
C ARG A 130 11.68 -30.74 -24.89
N LYS A 131 12.79 -29.99 -24.98
CA LYS A 131 13.25 -29.37 -26.26
C LYS A 131 14.78 -29.29 -26.55
N PRO A 132 15.21 -29.40 -27.83
CA PRO A 132 16.60 -29.68 -28.25
C PRO A 132 17.51 -28.44 -28.36
N THR A 133 18.76 -28.70 -28.77
CA THR A 133 19.75 -27.72 -29.25
C THR A 133 19.14 -26.73 -30.25
N VAL A 134 19.36 -25.43 -30.03
CA VAL A 134 18.84 -24.34 -30.89
C VAL A 134 19.95 -23.85 -31.82
N ASN A 135 19.62 -23.72 -33.11
CA ASN A 135 20.53 -23.14 -34.11
C ASN A 135 20.37 -21.62 -34.15
N PHE A 136 21.40 -20.88 -33.73
CA PHE A 136 21.39 -19.43 -33.68
C PHE A 136 22.03 -18.80 -34.93
N ASN A 137 21.28 -17.94 -35.61
CA ASN A 137 21.76 -17.06 -36.66
C ASN A 137 21.87 -15.63 -36.12
N THR A 138 23.04 -15.01 -36.24
CA THR A 138 23.27 -13.63 -35.76
C THR A 138 23.43 -12.67 -36.93
N PHE A 139 22.81 -11.50 -36.86
CA PHE A 139 22.88 -10.46 -37.88
C PHE A 139 23.21 -9.11 -37.26
N GLN A 140 24.03 -8.33 -37.96
CA GLN A 140 24.32 -6.94 -37.61
C GLN A 140 23.63 -6.01 -38.60
N CYS A 141 22.98 -4.96 -38.10
CA CYS A 141 22.34 -3.93 -38.90
C CYS A 141 22.83 -2.54 -38.49
N ALA A 142 22.75 -1.56 -39.39
CA ALA A 142 23.14 -0.19 -39.09
C ALA A 142 21.99 0.60 -38.43
N THR A 143 20.75 0.24 -38.76
CA THR A 143 19.55 0.95 -38.28
C THR A 143 18.51 0.01 -37.65
N VAL A 144 17.70 0.56 -36.74
CA VAL A 144 16.58 -0.15 -36.09
C VAL A 144 15.56 -0.65 -37.13
N LYS A 145 15.31 0.12 -38.18
CA LYS A 145 14.35 -0.23 -39.23
C LYS A 145 14.81 -1.43 -40.06
N GLU A 146 16.10 -1.54 -40.36
CA GLU A 146 16.67 -2.72 -41.01
C GLU A 146 16.58 -3.96 -40.12
N ALA A 147 16.84 -3.81 -38.82
CA ALA A 147 16.70 -4.89 -37.86
C ALA A 147 15.25 -5.40 -37.79
N GLN A 148 14.29 -4.48 -37.67
CA GLN A 148 12.85 -4.78 -37.71
C GLN A 148 12.46 -5.49 -39.01
N ASN A 149 12.90 -5.00 -40.18
CA ASN A 149 12.62 -5.63 -41.47
C ASN A 149 13.19 -7.05 -41.58
N THR A 150 14.36 -7.30 -40.99
CA THR A 150 15.00 -8.62 -41.00
C THR A 150 14.19 -9.62 -40.17
N VAL A 151 13.77 -9.20 -38.98
CA VAL A 151 12.91 -9.99 -38.09
C VAL A 151 11.52 -10.20 -38.70
N ASP A 152 10.96 -9.19 -39.35
CA ASP A 152 9.68 -9.27 -40.04
C ASP A 152 9.69 -10.30 -41.17
N LYS A 153 10.78 -10.35 -41.96
CA LYS A 153 10.97 -11.40 -42.97
C LYS A 153 11.04 -12.79 -42.36
N TYR A 154 11.73 -12.94 -41.23
CA TYR A 154 11.86 -14.21 -40.52
C TYR A 154 10.50 -14.71 -39.98
N LEU A 155 9.72 -13.84 -39.33
CA LEU A 155 8.38 -14.19 -38.84
C LEU A 155 7.40 -14.54 -39.98
N ARG A 156 7.46 -13.84 -41.11
CA ARG A 156 6.69 -14.22 -42.31
C ARG A 156 7.08 -15.60 -42.82
N ALA A 157 8.38 -15.92 -42.84
CA ALA A 157 8.84 -17.24 -43.24
C ALA A 157 8.31 -18.33 -42.31
N ILE A 158 8.31 -18.11 -40.98
CA ILE A 158 7.71 -19.04 -40.02
C ILE A 158 6.23 -19.27 -40.37
N ARG A 159 5.45 -18.21 -40.61
CA ARG A 159 4.01 -18.35 -40.90
C ARG A 159 3.72 -19.04 -42.22
N GLN A 160 4.57 -18.85 -43.22
CA GLN A 160 4.44 -19.49 -44.53
C GLN A 160 4.76 -20.99 -44.46
N VAL A 161 5.73 -21.38 -43.63
CA VAL A 161 6.16 -22.78 -43.47
C VAL A 161 5.26 -23.53 -42.51
N ASP A 162 4.86 -22.91 -41.39
CA ASP A 162 4.04 -23.51 -40.35
C ASP A 162 2.67 -22.84 -40.22
N THR A 163 1.63 -23.59 -40.56
CA THR A 163 0.22 -23.15 -40.46
C THR A 163 -0.43 -23.54 -39.14
N GLN A 164 0.25 -24.32 -38.29
CA GLN A 164 -0.30 -24.74 -37.00
C GLN A 164 -0.48 -23.55 -36.04
N PRO A 165 -1.44 -23.61 -35.10
CA PRO A 165 -1.60 -22.57 -34.08
C PRO A 165 -0.32 -22.39 -33.26
N MET A 166 0.21 -21.17 -33.30
CA MET A 166 1.40 -20.76 -32.58
C MET A 166 1.15 -19.38 -31.97
N PHE A 167 1.55 -19.19 -30.71
CA PHE A 167 1.60 -17.87 -30.09
C PHE A 167 3.06 -17.40 -29.92
N ILE A 168 3.25 -16.10 -29.80
CA ILE A 168 4.56 -15.50 -29.52
C ILE A 168 4.57 -14.94 -28.10
N ALA A 169 5.47 -15.45 -27.27
CA ALA A 169 5.81 -14.86 -25.98
C ALA A 169 6.71 -13.63 -26.20
N VAL A 170 6.20 -12.44 -25.90
CA VAL A 170 6.85 -11.15 -26.14
C VAL A 170 7.43 -10.62 -24.85
N HIS A 171 8.74 -10.36 -24.85
CA HIS A 171 9.45 -9.70 -23.79
C HIS A 171 10.08 -8.41 -24.30
N SER A 172 9.50 -7.27 -23.92
CA SER A 172 9.99 -5.93 -24.30
C SER A 172 9.44 -4.88 -23.32
N ASN A 173 10.21 -3.81 -23.12
CA ASN A 173 9.77 -2.62 -22.39
C ASN A 173 8.79 -1.76 -23.21
N GLU A 174 8.69 -1.97 -24.53
CA GLU A 174 7.84 -1.20 -25.44
C GLU A 174 6.39 -1.74 -25.49
N GLN A 175 5.43 -0.86 -25.77
CA GLN A 175 4.02 -1.26 -25.92
C GLN A 175 3.79 -2.15 -27.15
N THR A 176 2.84 -3.08 -27.08
CA THR A 176 2.54 -4.02 -28.17
C THR A 176 2.14 -3.31 -29.45
N SER A 177 1.43 -2.19 -29.33
CA SER A 177 1.04 -1.34 -30.46
C SER A 177 2.26 -0.75 -31.20
N ALA A 178 3.32 -0.38 -30.48
CA ALA A 178 4.57 0.11 -31.05
C ALA A 178 5.36 -1.02 -31.73
N LEU A 179 5.42 -2.19 -31.10
CA LEU A 179 6.04 -3.40 -31.66
C LEU A 179 5.39 -3.80 -32.99
N MET A 180 4.05 -3.86 -33.03
CA MET A 180 3.28 -4.20 -34.23
C MET A 180 3.39 -3.14 -35.34
N LYS A 181 3.76 -1.89 -35.00
CA LYS A 181 4.07 -0.86 -36.00
C LYS A 181 5.45 -1.08 -36.63
N GLY A 182 6.44 -1.50 -35.84
CA GLY A 182 7.79 -1.81 -36.32
C GLY A 182 7.85 -3.12 -37.11
N VAL A 183 7.29 -4.19 -36.56
CA VAL A 183 7.27 -5.54 -37.14
C VAL A 183 5.81 -5.92 -37.40
N GLN A 184 5.37 -5.76 -38.64
CA GLN A 184 3.96 -5.95 -39.02
C GLN A 184 3.49 -7.39 -38.88
N SER A 185 4.41 -8.34 -39.08
CA SER A 185 4.13 -9.79 -39.03
C SER A 185 3.71 -10.26 -37.64
N LEU A 186 4.02 -9.50 -36.58
CA LEU A 186 3.53 -9.80 -35.24
C LEU A 186 1.99 -9.77 -35.14
N LYS A 187 1.30 -9.04 -36.01
CA LYS A 187 -0.18 -8.99 -36.04
C LYS A 187 -0.83 -10.31 -36.44
N GLU A 188 -0.09 -11.21 -37.07
CA GLU A 188 -0.60 -12.50 -37.55
C GLU A 188 -0.58 -13.58 -36.46
N PHE A 189 0.04 -13.29 -35.31
CA PHE A 189 0.19 -14.23 -34.20
C PHE A 189 -0.52 -13.70 -32.94
N PRO A 190 -1.12 -14.57 -32.11
CA PRO A 190 -1.46 -14.24 -30.74
C PRO A 190 -0.19 -13.88 -29.95
N LEU A 191 -0.20 -12.72 -29.30
CA LEU A 191 0.94 -12.23 -28.54
C LEU A 191 0.66 -12.38 -27.04
N VAL A 192 1.57 -13.04 -26.32
CA VAL A 192 1.52 -13.20 -24.87
C VAL A 192 2.66 -12.40 -24.27
N ARG A 193 2.38 -11.33 -23.51
CA ARG A 193 3.43 -10.51 -22.92
C ARG A 193 3.98 -11.14 -21.65
N ILE A 194 5.30 -11.16 -21.52
CA ILE A 194 6.01 -11.47 -20.29
C ILE A 194 6.32 -10.15 -19.59
N HIS A 195 5.71 -9.95 -18.42
CA HIS A 195 5.77 -8.68 -17.69
C HIS A 195 6.98 -8.62 -16.76
N CYS A 196 8.18 -8.66 -17.34
CA CYS A 196 9.45 -8.47 -16.64
C CYS A 196 10.18 -7.29 -17.29
N PRO A 197 10.27 -6.11 -16.66
CA PRO A 197 10.94 -4.98 -17.27
C PRO A 197 12.47 -5.14 -17.23
N GLU A 198 13.14 -4.72 -18.30
CA GLU A 198 14.60 -4.64 -18.39
C GLU A 198 15.13 -3.32 -17.81
N PRO A 199 16.33 -3.31 -17.18
CA PRO A 199 16.91 -2.10 -16.62
C PRO A 199 17.28 -1.12 -17.72
N THR A 200 17.12 0.18 -17.46
CA THR A 200 17.25 1.26 -18.45
C THR A 200 18.69 1.49 -18.96
N ASN A 201 19.69 0.99 -18.24
CA ASN A 201 21.12 1.21 -18.52
C ASN A 201 21.85 -0.08 -18.92
N LEU A 202 21.15 -1.06 -19.51
CA LEU A 202 21.72 -2.38 -19.83
C LEU A 202 22.97 -2.30 -20.74
N PHE A 203 23.02 -1.39 -21.71
CA PHE A 203 24.18 -1.24 -22.60
C PHE A 203 25.31 -0.36 -22.02
N SER A 204 25.10 0.26 -20.87
CA SER A 204 26.12 1.09 -20.21
C SER A 204 27.19 0.27 -19.47
N ALA A 205 26.97 -1.04 -19.31
CA ALA A 205 27.93 -1.94 -18.68
C ALA A 205 29.09 -2.29 -19.63
N LEU A 206 30.34 -2.25 -19.15
CA LEU A 206 31.55 -2.51 -19.96
C LEU A 206 31.57 -3.88 -20.67
N ASP A 207 30.84 -4.89 -20.17
CA ASP A 207 30.74 -6.24 -20.75
C ASP A 207 29.35 -6.55 -21.34
N TRP A 208 28.67 -5.54 -21.90
CA TRP A 208 27.31 -5.71 -22.46
C TRP A 208 27.25 -6.76 -23.58
N GLN A 209 28.32 -6.93 -24.36
CA GLN A 209 28.38 -7.89 -25.49
C GLN A 209 28.19 -9.34 -25.06
N ARG A 210 28.67 -9.71 -23.86
CA ARG A 210 28.46 -11.05 -23.28
C ARG A 210 27.19 -11.10 -22.44
N ASN A 211 26.91 -10.04 -21.69
CA ASN A 211 25.78 -10.00 -20.76
C ASN A 211 24.43 -9.98 -21.47
N VAL A 212 24.28 -9.28 -22.59
CA VAL A 212 23.00 -9.16 -23.30
C VAL A 212 22.53 -10.50 -23.89
N PRO A 213 23.32 -11.24 -24.69
CA PRO A 213 22.92 -12.57 -25.17
C PRO A 213 22.65 -13.56 -24.04
N ARG A 214 23.50 -13.56 -23.01
CA ARG A 214 23.31 -14.38 -21.80
C ARG A 214 21.96 -14.08 -21.13
N ARG A 215 21.60 -12.80 -21.04
CA ARG A 215 20.34 -12.35 -20.44
C ARG A 215 19.13 -12.70 -21.29
N ILE A 216 19.20 -12.56 -22.61
CA ILE A 216 18.16 -13.01 -23.56
C ILE A 216 17.86 -14.51 -23.36
N ILE A 217 18.92 -15.32 -23.29
CA ILE A 217 18.81 -16.78 -23.08
C ILE A 217 18.22 -17.10 -21.71
N LYS A 218 18.67 -16.44 -20.64
CA LYS A 218 18.08 -16.60 -19.30
C LYS A 218 16.59 -16.27 -19.30
N HIS A 219 16.18 -15.16 -19.93
CA HIS A 219 14.78 -14.80 -20.02
C HIS A 219 13.96 -15.76 -20.89
N TYR A 220 14.55 -16.31 -21.95
CA TYR A 220 13.93 -17.39 -22.70
C TYR A 220 13.68 -18.63 -21.82
N PHE A 221 14.65 -19.07 -21.02
CA PHE A 221 14.42 -20.19 -20.10
C PHE A 221 13.40 -19.87 -19.00
N ASN A 222 13.46 -18.67 -18.43
CA ASN A 222 12.48 -18.23 -17.44
C ASN A 222 11.07 -18.06 -18.03
N SER A 223 10.95 -17.83 -19.35
CA SER A 223 9.65 -17.71 -20.01
C SER A 223 8.78 -18.95 -19.85
N PHE A 224 9.38 -20.15 -19.76
CA PHE A 224 8.64 -21.39 -19.54
C PHE A 224 7.96 -21.43 -18.17
N VAL A 225 8.64 -20.88 -17.14
CA VAL A 225 8.09 -20.78 -15.77
C VAL A 225 6.94 -19.77 -15.77
N TYR A 226 7.16 -18.58 -16.31
CA TYR A 226 6.11 -17.55 -16.38
C TYR A 226 4.88 -18.03 -17.15
N LEU A 227 5.07 -18.67 -18.30
CA LEU A 227 3.96 -19.18 -19.11
C LEU A 227 3.21 -20.30 -18.41
N HIS A 228 3.90 -21.19 -17.69
CA HIS A 228 3.25 -22.22 -16.87
C HIS A 228 2.33 -21.56 -15.83
N ASP A 229 2.83 -20.57 -15.10
CA ASP A 229 2.05 -19.86 -14.08
C ASP A 229 0.88 -19.08 -14.71
N TYR A 230 1.12 -18.38 -15.83
CA TYR A 230 0.08 -17.67 -16.57
C TYR A 230 -1.04 -18.59 -17.07
N VAL A 231 -0.74 -19.83 -17.45
CA VAL A 231 -1.76 -20.83 -17.79
C VAL A 231 -2.60 -21.21 -16.57
N GLN A 232 -1.99 -21.38 -15.39
CA GLN A 232 -2.74 -21.65 -14.16
C GLN A 232 -3.66 -20.48 -13.78
N TYR A 233 -3.15 -19.24 -13.83
CA TYR A 233 -3.99 -18.04 -13.66
C TYR A 233 -5.11 -17.97 -14.69
N SER A 234 -4.81 -18.24 -15.96
CA SER A 234 -5.80 -18.23 -17.05
C SER A 234 -6.92 -19.24 -16.83
N ARG A 235 -6.60 -20.43 -16.32
CA ARG A 235 -7.59 -21.47 -16.00
C ARG A 235 -8.48 -21.09 -14.82
N TYR A 236 -7.89 -20.57 -13.73
CA TYR A 236 -8.66 -20.18 -12.56
C TYR A 236 -9.51 -18.93 -12.80
N LEU A 237 -8.90 -17.87 -13.37
CA LEU A 237 -9.57 -16.61 -13.68
C LEU A 237 -10.44 -16.69 -14.95
N ARG A 238 -10.37 -17.78 -15.71
CA ARG A 238 -11.05 -17.94 -17.00
C ARG A 238 -10.78 -16.76 -17.93
N ILE A 239 -9.51 -16.47 -18.14
CA ILE A 239 -9.05 -15.43 -19.08
C ILE A 239 -8.18 -16.04 -20.17
N PRO A 240 -8.17 -15.48 -21.39
CA PRO A 240 -7.23 -15.91 -22.41
C PRO A 240 -5.78 -15.60 -22.00
N LEU A 241 -4.85 -16.48 -22.33
CA LEU A 241 -3.42 -16.37 -21.99
C LEU A 241 -2.78 -15.05 -22.48
N GLY A 242 -3.22 -14.54 -23.64
CA GLY A 242 -2.73 -13.27 -24.20
C GLY A 242 -3.20 -12.03 -23.44
N ASN A 243 -4.24 -12.16 -22.61
CA ASN A 243 -4.84 -11.08 -21.84
C ASN A 243 -4.41 -11.08 -20.37
N VAL A 244 -3.42 -11.90 -19.99
CA VAL A 244 -2.84 -11.86 -18.65
C VAL A 244 -2.12 -10.51 -18.46
N PRO A 245 -2.54 -9.68 -17.49
CA PRO A 245 -1.98 -8.36 -17.28
C PRO A 245 -0.67 -8.42 -16.49
N ALA A 246 0.04 -7.28 -16.42
CA ALA A 246 1.25 -7.15 -15.61
C ALA A 246 0.96 -7.32 -14.12
N ASP A 247 -0.11 -6.70 -13.65
CA ASP A 247 -0.60 -6.83 -12.28
C ASP A 247 -1.82 -7.76 -12.26
N ILE A 248 -1.55 -9.04 -12.05
CA ILE A 248 -2.58 -10.08 -12.01
C ILE A 248 -3.49 -9.88 -10.80
N SER A 249 -2.95 -9.45 -9.66
CA SER A 249 -3.69 -9.34 -8.40
C SER A 249 -4.83 -8.31 -8.50
N LEU A 250 -4.56 -7.12 -9.03
CA LEU A 250 -5.59 -6.09 -9.22
C LEU A 250 -6.65 -6.52 -10.24
N PHE A 251 -6.22 -6.97 -11.41
CA PHE A 251 -7.13 -7.32 -12.49
C PHE A 251 -7.99 -8.55 -12.16
N ALA A 252 -7.42 -9.54 -11.47
CA ALA A 252 -8.15 -10.72 -11.04
C ALA A 252 -9.28 -10.35 -10.07
N ALA A 253 -9.02 -9.42 -9.13
CA ALA A 253 -10.03 -8.91 -8.22
C ALA A 253 -11.10 -8.09 -8.97
N ASP A 254 -10.72 -7.22 -9.91
CA ASP A 254 -11.66 -6.50 -10.78
C ASP A 254 -12.56 -7.47 -11.55
N LEU A 255 -11.98 -8.51 -12.16
CA LEU A 255 -12.73 -9.47 -12.96
C LEU A 255 -13.68 -10.31 -12.11
N PHE A 256 -13.23 -10.81 -10.96
CA PHE A 256 -14.12 -11.59 -10.08
C PHE A 256 -15.22 -10.73 -9.49
N TYR A 257 -14.91 -9.50 -9.09
CA TYR A 257 -15.92 -8.62 -8.55
C TYR A 257 -16.93 -8.20 -9.62
N ALA A 258 -16.48 -7.88 -10.83
CA ALA A 258 -17.36 -7.63 -11.98
C ALA A 258 -18.30 -8.83 -12.24
N ARG A 259 -17.78 -10.06 -12.28
CA ARG A 259 -18.61 -11.27 -12.49
C ARG A 259 -19.67 -11.44 -11.40
N HIS A 260 -19.30 -11.18 -10.15
CA HIS A 260 -20.25 -11.23 -9.04
C HIS A 260 -21.30 -10.13 -9.18
N LEU A 261 -20.89 -8.88 -9.45
CA LEU A 261 -21.80 -7.76 -9.68
C LEU A 261 -22.81 -8.09 -10.79
N THR A 262 -22.35 -8.59 -11.95
CA THR A 262 -23.23 -9.01 -13.05
C THR A 262 -24.18 -10.13 -12.62
N LYS A 263 -23.70 -11.14 -11.87
CA LYS A 263 -24.52 -12.25 -11.37
C LYS A 263 -25.63 -11.78 -10.41
N PHE A 264 -25.35 -10.75 -9.62
CA PHE A 264 -26.33 -10.13 -8.71
C PHE A 264 -27.16 -9.02 -9.39
N GLY A 265 -26.98 -8.75 -10.69
CA GLY A 265 -27.75 -7.76 -11.44
C GLY A 265 -27.34 -6.30 -11.18
N HIS A 266 -26.12 -6.06 -10.72
CA HIS A 266 -25.55 -4.72 -10.56
C HIS A 266 -24.98 -4.19 -11.87
N VAL A 267 -25.00 -2.86 -11.99
CA VAL A 267 -24.34 -2.11 -13.05
C VAL A 267 -22.87 -1.89 -12.69
N LEU A 268 -21.98 -1.89 -13.67
CA LEU A 268 -20.54 -1.76 -13.45
C LEU A 268 -20.09 -0.30 -13.52
N TRP A 269 -19.47 0.22 -12.47
CA TRP A 269 -18.83 1.56 -12.44
C TRP A 269 -17.38 1.55 -12.92
N ILE A 270 -17.06 0.62 -13.82
CA ILE A 270 -15.70 0.42 -14.32
C ILE A 270 -15.19 1.68 -15.01
N SER A 271 -13.98 2.09 -14.64
CA SER A 271 -13.30 3.22 -15.24
C SER A 271 -11.81 2.94 -15.41
N PRO A 272 -11.21 3.26 -16.57
CA PRO A 272 -9.75 3.25 -16.74
C PRO A 272 -9.11 4.51 -16.14
N LEU A 273 -9.90 5.46 -15.64
CA LEU A 273 -9.47 6.67 -14.96
C LEU A 273 -9.48 6.45 -13.44
N ILE A 274 -8.89 7.39 -12.70
CA ILE A 274 -8.83 7.37 -11.23
C ILE A 274 -10.23 7.48 -10.58
N ARG A 275 -11.21 8.01 -11.30
CA ARG A 275 -12.58 8.19 -10.81
C ARG A 275 -13.52 7.10 -11.34
N PRO A 276 -14.42 6.56 -10.50
CA PRO A 276 -15.44 5.60 -10.94
C PRO A 276 -16.44 6.24 -11.91
N ASP A 277 -17.06 5.40 -12.74
CA ASP A 277 -18.19 5.78 -13.59
C ASP A 277 -19.50 5.71 -12.78
N LEU A 278 -19.93 6.85 -12.24
CA LEU A 278 -21.14 6.98 -11.42
C LEU A 278 -22.30 7.60 -12.20
N GLY A 279 -22.29 7.46 -13.53
CA GLY A 279 -23.35 7.93 -14.39
C GLY A 279 -23.38 9.46 -14.57
N GLY A 280 -22.25 10.14 -14.39
CA GLY A 280 -22.10 11.59 -14.50
C GLY A 280 -21.97 12.31 -13.16
N LYS A 281 -22.32 11.66 -12.04
CA LYS A 281 -22.17 12.24 -10.69
C LYS A 281 -20.71 12.56 -10.34
N GLU A 282 -19.78 11.79 -10.89
CA GLU A 282 -18.33 11.98 -10.74
C GLU A 282 -17.80 13.26 -11.40
N LEU A 283 -18.56 13.85 -12.34
CA LEU A 283 -18.25 15.11 -13.01
C LEU A 283 -18.84 16.30 -12.23
N ASP A 284 -19.99 16.10 -11.61
CA ASP A 284 -20.72 17.13 -10.87
C ASP A 284 -20.20 17.32 -9.44
N ASP A 285 -19.83 16.23 -8.74
CA ASP A 285 -19.40 16.26 -7.35
C ASP A 285 -17.90 15.98 -7.19
N TRP A 286 -17.13 17.06 -7.08
CA TRP A 286 -15.69 17.00 -6.86
C TRP A 286 -15.30 16.54 -5.44
N ARG A 287 -16.24 16.44 -4.50
CA ARG A 287 -15.99 15.93 -3.14
C ARG A 287 -15.77 14.42 -3.13
N ILE A 288 -16.17 13.71 -4.18
CA ILE A 288 -15.99 12.26 -4.30
C ILE A 288 -14.49 11.94 -4.28
N GLY A 289 -14.02 11.36 -3.17
CA GLY A 289 -12.62 11.01 -2.96
C GLY A 289 -11.75 12.14 -2.38
N SER A 290 -12.33 13.29 -2.03
CA SER A 290 -11.62 14.45 -1.49
C SER A 290 -11.98 14.65 -0.01
N ASP A 291 -11.36 13.88 0.88
CA ASP A 291 -11.53 14.02 2.33
C ASP A 291 -10.28 14.65 2.96
N TRP A 292 -10.48 15.81 3.61
CA TRP A 292 -9.42 16.54 4.27
C TRP A 292 -8.67 15.69 5.31
N ASN A 293 -9.38 14.87 6.09
CA ASN A 293 -8.76 14.16 7.22
C ASN A 293 -7.77 13.08 6.76
N TYR A 294 -7.99 12.47 5.59
CA TYR A 294 -7.09 11.47 5.03
C TYR A 294 -5.92 12.10 4.25
N SER A 295 -6.14 13.28 3.66
CA SER A 295 -5.16 13.96 2.81
C SER A 295 -4.32 15.01 3.55
N ALA A 296 -4.71 15.47 4.74
CA ALA A 296 -3.96 16.47 5.49
C ALA A 296 -2.70 15.89 6.14
N VAL A 297 -1.71 16.74 6.36
CA VAL A 297 -0.53 16.47 7.17
C VAL A 297 -0.93 16.47 8.64
N THR A 298 -0.49 15.47 9.38
CA THR A 298 -0.80 15.29 10.81
C THR A 298 0.45 15.47 11.65
N ASP A 299 0.30 15.75 12.95
CA ASP A 299 1.46 15.90 13.83
C ASP A 299 2.06 14.56 14.29
N ARG A 300 1.34 13.46 14.07
CA ARG A 300 1.73 12.11 14.47
C ARG A 300 1.39 11.09 13.38
N PRO A 301 2.11 9.95 13.34
CA PRO A 301 1.74 8.84 12.48
C PRO A 301 0.30 8.36 12.76
N PRO A 302 -0.44 7.91 11.73
CA PRO A 302 -1.79 7.42 11.91
C PRO A 302 -1.79 6.14 12.76
N ALA A 303 -2.67 6.09 13.76
CA ALA A 303 -2.90 4.94 14.61
C ALA A 303 -4.37 4.88 14.98
N ILE A 304 -4.91 3.67 15.15
CA ILE A 304 -6.29 3.49 15.61
C ILE A 304 -6.37 3.82 17.10
N VAL A 305 -5.40 3.31 17.87
CA VAL A 305 -5.20 3.63 19.29
C VAL A 305 -3.72 3.89 19.50
N ASN A 306 -3.38 4.94 20.24
CA ASN A 306 -2.02 5.19 20.68
C ASN A 306 -2.00 5.89 22.05
N HIS A 307 -1.46 5.21 23.04
CA HIS A 307 -1.26 5.69 24.41
C HIS A 307 0.24 5.70 24.72
N SER A 308 0.82 6.89 24.76
CA SER A 308 2.24 7.08 25.08
C SER A 308 2.48 6.83 26.58
N ARG A 309 3.40 5.93 26.93
CA ARG A 309 3.59 5.46 28.31
C ARG A 309 4.95 4.77 28.50
N LEU A 310 5.51 4.87 29.71
CA LEU A 310 6.57 3.98 30.21
C LEU A 310 5.94 2.75 30.87
N CYS A 311 6.24 1.57 30.35
CA CYS A 311 5.84 0.29 30.91
C CYS A 311 7.06 -0.44 31.47
N THR A 312 6.98 -0.82 32.74
CA THR A 312 7.98 -1.68 33.40
C THR A 312 7.53 -3.13 33.52
N GLU A 313 6.30 -3.41 33.11
CA GLU A 313 5.76 -4.73 32.89
C GLU A 313 6.06 -5.20 31.46
N VAL A 314 6.08 -6.52 31.28
CA VAL A 314 6.41 -7.12 29.99
C VAL A 314 5.41 -6.69 28.92
N CYS A 315 5.95 -6.07 27.87
CA CYS A 315 5.21 -5.64 26.69
C CYS A 315 5.47 -6.61 25.54
N VAL A 316 4.47 -6.78 24.68
CA VAL A 316 4.55 -7.71 23.54
C VAL A 316 4.08 -7.01 22.27
N GLU A 317 4.87 -7.15 21.21
CA GLU A 317 4.47 -6.78 19.85
C GLU A 317 3.78 -7.98 19.19
N LEU A 318 2.56 -7.76 18.71
CA LEU A 318 1.78 -8.74 17.96
C LEU A 318 1.64 -8.29 16.50
N GLU A 319 1.88 -9.22 15.58
CA GLU A 319 1.49 -9.10 14.18
C GLU A 319 0.00 -9.43 14.02
N LEU A 320 -0.72 -8.59 13.28
CA LEU A 320 -2.08 -8.83 12.84
C LEU A 320 -2.11 -9.12 11.34
N GLY A 321 -2.79 -10.18 10.95
CA GLY A 321 -3.04 -10.53 9.56
C GLY A 321 -4.52 -10.84 9.29
N ALA A 322 -4.90 -10.75 8.02
CA ALA A 322 -6.26 -11.00 7.53
C ALA A 322 -7.36 -10.11 8.17
N VAL A 323 -7.01 -8.93 8.72
CA VAL A 323 -7.95 -8.02 9.38
C VAL A 323 -9.05 -7.54 8.43
N THR A 324 -8.68 -7.07 7.24
CA THR A 324 -9.62 -6.59 6.21
C THR A 324 -10.60 -7.67 5.76
N VAL A 325 -10.09 -8.88 5.53
CA VAL A 325 -10.89 -10.04 5.10
C VAL A 325 -11.90 -10.39 6.18
N ASN A 326 -11.44 -10.45 7.42
CA ASN A 326 -12.27 -10.77 8.57
C ASN A 326 -13.35 -9.70 8.82
N ALA A 327 -12.99 -8.41 8.66
CA ALA A 327 -13.92 -7.29 8.77
C ALA A 327 -15.02 -7.35 7.70
N LEU A 328 -14.68 -7.68 6.45
CA LEU A 328 -15.63 -7.86 5.35
C LEU A 328 -16.57 -9.06 5.58
N VAL A 329 -16.03 -10.21 6.00
CA VAL A 329 -16.80 -11.44 6.19
C VAL A 329 -17.75 -11.35 7.39
N HIS A 330 -17.35 -10.64 8.45
CA HIS A 330 -18.11 -10.52 9.70
C HIS A 330 -18.75 -9.14 9.92
N ASN A 331 -18.90 -8.32 8.88
CA ASN A 331 -19.49 -6.98 8.96
C ASN A 331 -20.81 -6.90 9.76
N ALA A 332 -21.73 -7.87 9.57
CA ALA A 332 -22.99 -7.93 10.30
C ALA A 332 -22.80 -8.13 11.81
N ARG A 333 -21.87 -9.02 12.19
CA ARG A 333 -21.57 -9.30 13.61
C ARG A 333 -20.84 -8.13 14.28
N ILE A 334 -20.04 -7.38 13.52
CA ILE A 334 -19.40 -6.14 14.01
C ILE A 334 -20.49 -5.12 14.35
N ALA A 335 -21.47 -4.93 13.46
CA ALA A 335 -22.59 -4.02 13.71
C ALA A 335 -23.42 -4.45 14.95
N ASP A 336 -23.66 -5.75 15.12
CA ASP A 336 -24.36 -6.28 16.30
C ASP A 336 -23.56 -6.05 17.60
N ALA A 337 -22.24 -6.24 17.56
CA ALA A 337 -21.35 -6.07 18.72
C ALA A 337 -21.23 -4.61 19.18
N GLU A 338 -21.45 -3.64 18.29
CA GLU A 338 -21.49 -2.21 18.62
C GLU A 338 -22.77 -1.79 19.35
N GLY A 339 -23.77 -2.67 19.44
CA GLY A 339 -25.08 -2.32 20.02
C GLY A 339 -25.90 -1.37 19.13
N GLY A 340 -25.54 -1.26 17.85
CA GLY A 340 -26.29 -0.47 16.87
C GLY A 340 -27.65 -1.10 16.63
N SER A 341 -28.71 -0.50 17.18
CA SER A 341 -30.07 -0.77 16.69
C SER A 341 -30.10 -0.46 15.19
N GLY A 342 -30.62 -1.37 14.36
CA GLY A 342 -30.44 -1.39 12.89
C GLY A 342 -30.84 -0.15 12.07
N SER A 343 -31.18 0.98 12.71
CA SER A 343 -31.50 2.28 12.11
C SER A 343 -30.44 3.38 12.32
N THR A 344 -29.45 3.22 13.20
CA THR A 344 -28.49 4.30 13.55
C THR A 344 -27.01 3.96 13.35
N GLY A 345 -26.68 2.76 12.87
CA GLY A 345 -25.29 2.36 12.56
C GLY A 345 -24.87 2.76 11.14
N PHE A 346 -23.58 3.03 10.93
CA PHE A 346 -22.97 3.32 9.61
C PHE A 346 -23.32 2.26 8.53
N LEU A 347 -23.60 1.02 8.92
CA LEU A 347 -24.06 -0.06 8.01
C LEU A 347 -25.56 -0.29 8.12
N SER A 348 -26.35 0.79 8.23
CA SER A 348 -27.80 0.67 8.31
C SER A 348 -28.28 -0.18 7.14
N SER A 349 -29.08 -1.21 7.44
CA SER A 349 -29.66 -2.09 6.41
C SER A 349 -30.73 -1.39 5.57
N VAL A 350 -30.97 -0.10 5.82
CA VAL A 350 -31.91 0.74 5.09
C VAL A 350 -31.29 1.05 3.73
N SER A 351 -31.54 0.18 2.76
CA SER A 351 -31.33 0.51 1.36
C SER A 351 -32.14 1.77 1.05
N LEU A 352 -31.50 2.77 0.44
CA LEU A 352 -32.21 3.95 -0.08
C LEU A 352 -33.38 3.47 -0.94
N SER A 353 -34.55 4.08 -0.79
CA SER A 353 -35.72 3.73 -1.62
C SER A 353 -35.41 3.97 -3.12
N GLY A 354 -36.02 3.20 -4.02
CA GLY A 354 -35.77 3.31 -5.46
C GLY A 354 -36.00 4.72 -6.01
N ASP A 355 -36.96 5.48 -5.45
CA ASP A 355 -37.23 6.86 -5.85
C ASP A 355 -36.14 7.85 -5.39
N VAL A 356 -35.38 7.52 -4.34
CA VAL A 356 -34.20 8.28 -3.89
C VAL A 356 -32.99 7.95 -4.75
N LEU A 357 -32.78 6.67 -5.06
CA LEU A 357 -31.70 6.21 -5.94
C LEU A 357 -31.83 6.78 -7.36
N CYS A 358 -33.06 6.92 -7.86
CA CYS A 358 -33.39 7.56 -9.14
C CYS A 358 -33.61 9.08 -9.06
N GLY A 359 -33.12 9.74 -8.00
CA GLY A 359 -33.06 11.20 -7.93
C GLY A 359 -34.42 11.94 -7.87
N LYS A 360 -35.56 11.25 -7.69
CA LYS A 360 -36.89 11.88 -7.59
C LYS A 360 -37.09 12.61 -6.26
N VAL A 361 -36.31 12.26 -5.25
CA VAL A 361 -36.25 12.96 -3.96
C VAL A 361 -34.90 13.63 -3.83
N LYS A 362 -34.86 14.96 -3.97
CA LYS A 362 -33.65 15.80 -3.81
C LYS A 362 -33.26 16.04 -2.35
N THR A 363 -34.02 15.47 -1.41
CA THR A 363 -33.98 15.81 0.01
C THR A 363 -33.45 14.64 0.85
N ILE A 364 -32.30 14.08 0.48
CA ILE A 364 -31.51 13.30 1.44
C ILE A 364 -30.11 13.91 1.45
N ALA A 365 -29.87 14.68 2.49
CA ALA A 365 -28.61 15.31 2.80
C ALA A 365 -27.53 14.22 2.95
N GLN A 366 -26.55 14.25 2.02
CA GLN A 366 -25.10 14.30 2.29
C GLN A 366 -24.41 13.25 3.20
N TYR A 367 -25.07 12.22 3.76
CA TYR A 367 -24.41 11.34 4.75
C TYR A 367 -24.59 9.84 4.62
N ASP A 368 -25.14 9.31 3.52
CA ASP A 368 -25.28 7.85 3.39
C ASP A 368 -24.52 7.27 2.18
N GLU A 369 -23.26 7.69 2.03
CA GLU A 369 -22.28 6.96 1.19
C GLU A 369 -22.25 5.47 1.57
N ALA A 370 -22.46 5.17 2.85
CA ALA A 370 -22.50 3.80 3.36
C ALA A 370 -23.73 3.02 2.85
N ALA A 371 -24.93 3.62 2.84
CA ALA A 371 -26.10 2.98 2.24
C ALA A 371 -25.98 2.87 0.72
N SER A 372 -25.37 3.84 0.03
CA SER A 372 -25.21 3.76 -1.42
C SER A 372 -24.33 2.58 -1.83
N VAL A 373 -23.28 2.28 -1.06
CA VAL A 373 -22.39 1.13 -1.34
C VAL A 373 -22.82 -0.17 -0.64
N SER A 374 -23.89 -0.16 0.16
CA SER A 374 -24.31 -1.33 0.95
C SER A 374 -24.58 -2.58 0.12
N GLY A 375 -25.21 -2.43 -1.05
CA GLY A 375 -25.48 -3.52 -1.99
C GLY A 375 -24.18 -4.09 -2.57
N ALA A 376 -23.31 -3.21 -3.06
CA ALA A 376 -21.98 -3.54 -3.55
C ALA A 376 -21.14 -4.28 -2.48
N MET A 377 -21.21 -3.84 -1.21
CA MET A 377 -20.49 -4.45 -0.10
C MET A 377 -20.96 -5.88 0.22
N LYS A 378 -22.26 -6.17 0.04
CA LYS A 378 -22.80 -7.53 0.16
C LYS A 378 -22.25 -8.44 -0.94
N VAL A 379 -22.13 -7.93 -2.17
CA VAL A 379 -21.53 -8.67 -3.29
C VAL A 379 -20.05 -8.93 -3.03
N LEU A 380 -19.31 -7.93 -2.54
CA LEU A 380 -17.89 -8.06 -2.21
C LEU A 380 -17.68 -9.13 -1.13
N ARG A 381 -18.51 -9.12 -0.09
CA ARG A 381 -18.51 -10.16 0.95
C ARG A 381 -18.76 -11.56 0.37
N SER A 382 -19.71 -11.70 -0.56
CA SER A 382 -19.98 -12.99 -1.21
C SER A 382 -18.77 -13.50 -1.99
N MET A 383 -18.10 -12.61 -2.73
CA MET A 383 -16.88 -12.95 -3.48
C MET A 383 -15.77 -13.45 -2.55
N VAL A 384 -15.49 -12.72 -1.47
CA VAL A 384 -14.46 -13.10 -0.49
C VAL A 384 -14.79 -14.44 0.17
N GLN A 385 -16.06 -14.71 0.48
CA GLN A 385 -16.51 -16.00 1.01
C GLN A 385 -16.34 -17.16 0.03
N GLU A 386 -16.52 -16.93 -1.27
CA GLU A 386 -16.29 -17.93 -2.31
C GLU A 386 -14.79 -18.25 -2.44
N CYS A 387 -13.92 -17.23 -2.50
CA CYS A 387 -12.48 -17.43 -2.48
C CYS A 387 -12.01 -18.16 -1.21
N ALA A 388 -12.56 -17.82 -0.04
CA ALA A 388 -12.21 -18.49 1.21
C ALA A 388 -12.62 -19.98 1.23
N LYS A 389 -13.74 -20.33 0.59
CA LYS A 389 -14.15 -21.73 0.39
C LYS A 389 -13.20 -22.48 -0.53
N ASP A 390 -12.78 -21.85 -1.64
CA ASP A 390 -11.83 -22.44 -2.57
C ASP A 390 -10.51 -22.77 -1.88
N ILE A 391 -10.01 -21.88 -1.01
CA ILE A 391 -8.80 -22.14 -0.22
C ILE A 391 -9.00 -23.33 0.71
N HIS A 392 -10.13 -23.40 1.41
CA HIS A 392 -10.39 -24.48 2.37
C HIS A 392 -10.58 -25.85 1.69
N LEU A 393 -11.24 -25.89 0.52
CA LEU A 393 -11.60 -27.13 -0.16
C LEU A 393 -10.51 -27.63 -1.11
N SER A 394 -9.82 -26.73 -1.81
CA SER A 394 -8.90 -27.07 -2.89
C SER A 394 -7.45 -26.62 -2.65
N SER A 395 -7.17 -25.96 -1.52
CA SER A 395 -5.85 -25.38 -1.21
C SER A 395 -5.30 -24.51 -2.36
N ASN A 396 -6.19 -23.76 -3.01
CA ASN A 396 -5.85 -23.01 -4.21
C ASN A 396 -5.01 -21.76 -3.88
N ALA A 397 -3.75 -21.76 -4.32
CA ALA A 397 -2.81 -20.67 -4.12
C ALA A 397 -3.23 -19.33 -4.76
N ILE A 398 -3.98 -19.37 -5.88
CA ILE A 398 -4.39 -18.15 -6.58
C ILE A 398 -5.52 -17.44 -5.80
N ALA A 399 -6.44 -18.22 -5.24
CA ALA A 399 -7.49 -17.70 -4.36
C ALA A 399 -6.89 -17.05 -3.10
N ASP A 400 -5.86 -17.65 -2.53
CA ASP A 400 -5.13 -17.10 -1.38
C ASP A 400 -4.45 -15.77 -1.73
N GLN A 401 -3.74 -15.70 -2.86
CA GLN A 401 -3.13 -14.46 -3.34
C GLN A 401 -4.14 -13.33 -3.56
N LEU A 402 -5.34 -13.65 -4.05
CA LEU A 402 -6.42 -12.68 -4.22
C LEU A 402 -6.92 -12.11 -2.88
N ILE A 403 -7.11 -12.98 -1.89
CA ILE A 403 -7.55 -12.57 -0.55
C ILE A 403 -6.50 -11.70 0.13
N VAL A 404 -5.23 -12.09 0.07
CA VAL A 404 -4.13 -11.30 0.65
C VAL A 404 -4.05 -9.91 0.03
N ASN A 405 -4.29 -9.79 -1.27
CA ASN A 405 -4.23 -8.51 -1.99
C ASN A 405 -5.56 -7.74 -2.02
N ILE A 406 -6.61 -8.18 -1.32
CA ILE A 406 -7.93 -7.53 -1.41
C ILE A 406 -7.89 -6.09 -0.90
N TYR A 407 -7.13 -5.84 0.17
CA TYR A 407 -6.98 -4.51 0.73
C TYR A 407 -6.25 -3.57 -0.24
N ARG A 408 -5.23 -4.07 -0.94
CA ARG A 408 -4.54 -3.35 -2.01
C ARG A 408 -5.50 -2.98 -3.13
N TRP A 409 -6.33 -3.92 -3.57
CA TRP A 409 -7.27 -3.68 -4.66
C TRP A 409 -8.32 -2.61 -4.30
N ILE A 410 -8.89 -2.67 -3.09
CA ILE A 410 -9.89 -1.70 -2.61
C ILE A 410 -9.33 -0.26 -2.58
N HIS A 411 -8.06 -0.10 -2.20
CA HIS A 411 -7.43 1.21 -2.01
C HIS A 411 -6.63 1.70 -3.22
N SER A 412 -6.56 0.91 -4.30
CA SER A 412 -5.79 1.31 -5.49
C SER A 412 -6.67 2.07 -6.48
N PRO A 413 -6.42 3.38 -6.72
CA PRO A 413 -7.13 4.14 -7.75
C PRO A 413 -6.86 3.64 -9.18
N ARG A 414 -5.92 2.69 -9.34
CA ARG A 414 -5.60 2.05 -10.63
C ARG A 414 -6.48 0.84 -10.92
N ALA A 415 -7.22 0.34 -9.93
CA ALA A 415 -8.18 -0.74 -10.13
C ALA A 415 -9.37 -0.24 -10.96
N LEU A 416 -9.87 -1.06 -11.87
CA LEU A 416 -10.97 -0.70 -12.76
C LEU A 416 -12.28 -0.44 -12.00
N LEU A 417 -12.52 -1.18 -10.91
CA LEU A 417 -13.70 -1.05 -10.04
C LEU A 417 -13.43 -0.23 -8.78
N TYR A 418 -12.38 0.60 -8.78
CA TYR A 418 -12.09 1.48 -7.65
C TYR A 418 -13.26 2.42 -7.36
N GLU A 419 -13.74 2.40 -6.12
CA GLU A 419 -14.75 3.33 -5.63
C GLU A 419 -14.35 3.85 -4.24
N PRO A 420 -14.15 5.17 -4.06
CA PRO A 420 -13.62 5.73 -2.82
C PRO A 420 -14.59 5.53 -1.62
N ALA A 421 -15.90 5.46 -1.87
CA ALA A 421 -16.89 5.19 -0.83
C ALA A 421 -16.78 3.75 -0.29
N ILE A 422 -16.47 2.77 -1.16
CA ILE A 422 -16.19 1.39 -0.75
C ILE A 422 -14.92 1.35 0.12
N ALA A 423 -13.85 2.01 -0.32
CA ALA A 423 -12.60 2.08 0.43
C ALA A 423 -12.81 2.63 1.86
N ARG A 424 -13.47 3.78 1.98
CA ARG A 424 -13.82 4.38 3.28
C ARG A 424 -14.68 3.45 4.15
N ALA A 425 -15.68 2.80 3.56
CA ALA A 425 -16.55 1.89 4.29
C ALA A 425 -15.76 0.68 4.86
N VAL A 426 -14.78 0.19 4.12
CA VAL A 426 -13.89 -0.89 4.55
C VAL A 426 -12.93 -0.41 5.65
N ASP A 427 -12.33 0.77 5.52
CA ASP A 427 -11.47 1.35 6.57
C ASP A 427 -12.22 1.54 7.89
N ILE A 428 -13.47 2.01 7.83
CA ILE A 428 -14.33 2.15 9.00
C ILE A 428 -14.59 0.78 9.63
N LEU A 429 -14.91 -0.24 8.81
CA LEU A 429 -15.10 -1.62 9.28
C LEU A 429 -13.85 -2.20 9.96
N VAL A 430 -12.67 -1.98 9.36
CA VAL A 430 -11.39 -2.42 9.90
C VAL A 430 -11.11 -1.72 11.24
N THR A 431 -11.30 -0.40 11.29
CA THR A 431 -11.13 0.40 12.52
C THR A 431 -12.02 -0.12 13.64
N LYS A 432 -13.29 -0.38 13.34
CA LYS A 432 -14.26 -0.93 14.29
C LYS A 432 -13.86 -2.31 14.80
N LEU A 433 -13.43 -3.21 13.91
CA LEU A 433 -12.95 -4.53 14.31
C LEU A 433 -11.74 -4.44 15.24
N CYS A 434 -10.78 -3.56 14.94
CA CYS A 434 -9.61 -3.33 15.79
C CYS A 434 -10.01 -2.74 17.15
N LEU A 435 -10.96 -1.80 17.21
CA LEU A 435 -11.46 -1.25 18.48
C LEU A 435 -12.17 -2.31 19.34
N LEU A 436 -12.96 -3.20 18.72
CA LEU A 436 -13.56 -4.34 19.41
C LEU A 436 -12.50 -5.32 19.94
N LEU A 437 -11.44 -5.55 19.17
CA LEU A 437 -10.30 -6.37 19.60
C LEU A 437 -9.57 -5.73 20.80
N VAL A 438 -9.35 -4.41 20.77
CA VAL A 438 -8.77 -3.64 21.88
C VAL A 438 -9.62 -3.75 23.14
N ALA A 439 -10.95 -3.61 23.01
CA ALA A 439 -11.87 -3.74 24.13
C ALA A 439 -11.83 -5.15 24.74
N GLU A 440 -11.79 -6.19 23.90
CA GLU A 440 -11.74 -7.58 24.35
C GLU A 440 -10.41 -7.93 25.05
N ILE A 441 -9.28 -7.43 24.53
CA ILE A 441 -7.96 -7.58 25.17
C ILE A 441 -7.94 -6.87 26.52
N THR A 442 -8.52 -5.68 26.60
CA THR A 442 -8.63 -4.90 27.83
C THR A 442 -9.50 -5.65 28.86
N ARG A 443 -10.59 -6.28 28.42
CA ARG A 443 -11.46 -7.12 29.26
C ARG A 443 -10.74 -8.36 29.82
N MET A 444 -9.80 -8.94 29.07
CA MET A 444 -8.97 -10.07 29.52
C MET A 444 -7.84 -9.65 30.47
N GLY A 445 -7.66 -8.35 30.72
CA GLY A 445 -6.68 -7.81 31.67
C GLY A 445 -5.36 -7.36 31.04
N GLY A 446 -5.24 -7.37 29.71
CA GLY A 446 -4.16 -6.69 28.99
C GLY A 446 -4.43 -5.20 28.87
N GLU A 447 -3.43 -4.41 28.50
CA GLU A 447 -3.61 -3.00 28.15
C GLU A 447 -2.96 -2.73 26.80
N VAL A 448 -3.72 -2.18 25.86
CA VAL A 448 -3.22 -1.91 24.50
C VAL A 448 -2.61 -0.51 24.45
N LEU A 449 -1.32 -0.43 24.16
CA LEU A 449 -0.59 0.83 24.01
C LEU A 449 -0.71 1.37 22.58
N HIS A 450 -0.64 0.50 21.60
CA HIS A 450 -0.73 0.86 20.19
C HIS A 450 -1.54 -0.17 19.43
N ALA A 451 -2.40 0.30 18.52
CA ALA A 451 -3.12 -0.53 17.57
C ALA A 451 -3.13 0.11 16.19
N SER A 452 -2.68 -0.67 15.21
CA SER A 452 -2.82 -0.40 13.77
C SER A 452 -3.52 -1.57 13.08
N GLN A 453 -3.65 -1.52 11.76
CA GLN A 453 -4.24 -2.62 10.98
C GLN A 453 -3.34 -3.86 10.92
N THR A 454 -2.02 -3.69 11.12
CA THR A 454 -1.02 -4.73 10.92
C THR A 454 -0.28 -5.11 12.21
N ARG A 455 -0.31 -4.25 13.23
CA ARG A 455 0.44 -4.46 14.47
C ARG A 455 -0.32 -3.99 15.70
N MET A 456 -0.08 -4.65 16.82
CA MET A 456 -0.55 -4.22 18.13
C MET A 456 0.55 -4.34 19.17
N ILE A 457 0.61 -3.40 20.10
CA ILE A 457 1.51 -3.44 21.24
C ILE A 457 0.70 -3.50 22.52
N ILE A 458 0.96 -4.52 23.32
CA ILE A 458 0.17 -4.84 24.53
C ILE A 458 1.11 -4.90 25.73
N CYS A 459 0.74 -4.17 26.79
CA CYS A 459 1.28 -4.37 28.12
C CYS A 459 0.51 -5.53 28.79
N THR A 460 1.22 -6.59 29.17
CA THR A 460 0.61 -7.80 29.76
C THR A 460 0.29 -7.65 31.24
N LYS A 461 0.77 -6.58 31.90
CA LYS A 461 0.71 -6.41 33.36
C LYS A 461 1.31 -7.59 34.12
N ARG A 462 2.32 -8.24 33.55
CA ARG A 462 3.09 -9.33 34.16
C ARG A 462 4.56 -8.94 34.23
N ALA A 463 5.23 -9.31 35.31
CA ALA A 463 6.65 -9.00 35.51
C ALA A 463 7.59 -9.96 34.77
N ASN A 464 7.17 -11.22 34.57
CA ASN A 464 8.05 -12.27 34.04
C ASN A 464 7.69 -12.64 32.59
N LYS A 465 8.72 -12.87 31.76
CA LYS A 465 8.57 -13.34 30.36
C LYS A 465 7.70 -14.60 30.27
N GLN A 466 7.93 -15.60 31.11
CA GLN A 466 7.16 -16.85 31.10
C GLN A 466 5.66 -16.64 31.36
N LEU A 467 5.31 -15.77 32.32
CA LEU A 467 3.92 -15.43 32.64
C LEU A 467 3.28 -14.63 31.51
N ALA A 468 4.03 -13.73 30.87
CA ALA A 468 3.58 -12.98 29.70
C ALA A 468 3.32 -13.90 28.51
N THR A 469 4.23 -14.83 28.19
CA THR A 469 4.03 -15.82 27.11
C THR A 469 2.81 -16.71 27.38
N ALA A 470 2.61 -17.18 28.60
CA ALA A 470 1.43 -17.96 28.98
C ALA A 470 0.13 -17.14 28.84
N PHE A 471 0.14 -15.87 29.27
CA PHE A 471 -0.98 -14.96 29.11
C PHE A 471 -1.34 -14.74 27.64
N ILE A 472 -0.36 -14.39 26.79
CA ILE A 472 -0.57 -14.17 25.35
C ILE A 472 -1.08 -15.43 24.66
N THR A 473 -0.53 -16.61 24.99
CA THR A 473 -0.97 -17.88 24.40
C THR A 473 -2.43 -18.20 24.76
N SER A 474 -2.80 -18.01 26.03
CA SER A 474 -4.18 -18.16 26.50
C SER A 474 -5.13 -17.13 25.87
N MET A 475 -4.68 -15.89 25.75
CA MET A 475 -5.40 -14.79 25.12
C MET A 475 -5.70 -15.10 23.65
N ILE A 476 -4.70 -15.50 22.87
CA ILE A 476 -4.86 -15.89 21.45
C ILE A 476 -5.82 -17.09 21.33
N SER A 477 -5.71 -18.09 22.20
CA SER A 477 -6.63 -19.24 22.22
C SER A 477 -8.07 -18.81 22.48
N THR A 478 -8.29 -17.88 23.42
CA THR A 478 -9.61 -17.34 23.77
C THR A 478 -10.19 -16.51 22.64
N LEU A 479 -9.38 -15.65 22.01
CA LEU A 479 -9.79 -14.84 20.86
C LEU A 479 -10.22 -15.74 19.69
N LYS A 480 -9.51 -16.85 19.43
CA LYS A 480 -9.87 -17.81 18.39
C LYS A 480 -11.21 -18.53 18.63
N GLN A 481 -11.67 -18.63 19.88
CA GLN A 481 -12.99 -19.18 20.20
C GLN A 481 -14.12 -18.20 19.85
N ASN A 482 -13.84 -16.89 19.85
CA ASN A 482 -14.81 -15.89 19.45
C ASN A 482 -14.95 -15.89 17.91
N PRO A 483 -16.14 -16.14 17.37
CA PRO A 483 -16.35 -16.24 15.92
C PRO A 483 -16.17 -14.91 15.18
N LEU A 484 -16.00 -13.78 15.89
CA LEU A 484 -15.57 -12.50 15.31
C LEU A 484 -14.07 -12.48 14.98
N PHE A 485 -13.24 -13.16 15.76
CA PHE A 485 -11.78 -13.09 15.67
C PHE A 485 -11.14 -14.41 15.22
N ALA A 486 -11.95 -15.47 15.01
CA ALA A 486 -11.47 -16.81 14.68
C ALA A 486 -10.56 -16.89 13.43
N ALA A 487 -10.83 -16.06 12.41
CA ALA A 487 -10.05 -16.02 11.18
C ALA A 487 -8.91 -14.99 11.20
N LEU A 488 -8.73 -14.25 12.30
CA LEU A 488 -7.60 -13.33 12.44
C LEU A 488 -6.30 -14.11 12.65
N TYR A 489 -5.28 -13.73 11.91
CA TYR A 489 -3.93 -14.14 12.20
C TYR A 489 -3.35 -13.22 13.27
N ILE A 490 -2.95 -13.79 14.40
CA ILE A 490 -2.32 -13.08 15.52
C ILE A 490 -1.08 -13.85 15.93
N SER A 491 0.09 -13.23 15.82
CA SER A 491 1.37 -13.85 16.15
C SER A 491 2.25 -12.92 16.99
N PRO A 492 2.84 -13.36 18.11
CA PRO A 492 3.80 -12.56 18.85
C PRO A 492 5.15 -12.50 18.12
N ILE A 493 5.68 -11.29 17.93
CA ILE A 493 6.97 -11.04 17.28
C ILE A 493 8.06 -10.81 18.34
N HIS A 494 7.87 -9.81 19.20
CA HIS A 494 8.86 -9.37 20.18
C HIS A 494 8.29 -9.31 21.59
N PHE A 495 9.11 -9.68 22.58
CA PHE A 495 8.84 -9.52 24.00
C PHE A 495 9.85 -8.52 24.57
N TRP A 496 9.35 -7.43 25.16
CA TRP A 496 10.15 -6.39 25.77
C TRP A 496 9.99 -6.41 27.29
N ASN A 497 11.10 -6.28 28.00
CA ASN A 497 11.15 -6.22 29.45
C ASN A 497 10.62 -4.86 29.94
N ILE A 498 11.25 -3.78 29.47
CA ILE A 498 10.82 -2.39 29.70
C ILE A 498 10.60 -1.72 28.35
N LEU A 499 9.52 -0.97 28.21
CA LEU A 499 9.18 -0.23 27.01
C LEU A 499 8.85 1.22 27.36
N LEU A 500 9.56 2.16 26.74
CA LEU A 500 9.22 3.58 26.69
C LEU A 500 8.60 3.86 25.31
N TRP A 501 7.28 4.04 25.27
CA TRP A 501 6.52 4.16 24.03
C TRP A 501 5.95 5.56 23.83
N MET A 502 6.24 6.17 22.67
CA MET A 502 5.52 7.36 22.19
C MET A 502 4.64 7.00 20.99
N ASP A 503 5.25 6.46 19.94
CA ASP A 503 4.63 6.00 18.70
C ASP A 503 5.57 5.04 17.92
N ILE A 504 5.19 4.65 16.70
CA ILE A 504 5.92 3.69 15.85
C ILE A 504 7.28 4.21 15.33
N GLU A 505 7.49 5.52 15.36
CA GLU A 505 8.76 6.17 14.97
C GLU A 505 9.64 6.48 16.19
N ASN A 506 9.04 6.51 17.38
CA ASN A 506 9.67 6.97 18.62
C ASN A 506 9.37 6.02 19.79
N TYR A 507 10.28 5.07 20.03
CA TYR A 507 10.26 4.20 21.20
C TYR A 507 11.67 3.74 21.59
N ALA A 508 11.83 3.38 22.86
CA ALA A 508 13.01 2.70 23.37
C ALA A 508 12.58 1.48 24.17
N CYS A 509 13.31 0.37 24.04
CA CYS A 509 12.98 -0.87 24.71
C CYS A 509 14.23 -1.61 25.21
N ILE A 510 14.02 -2.44 26.21
CA ILE A 510 14.98 -3.41 26.71
C ILE A 510 14.46 -4.79 26.34
N GLU A 511 15.20 -5.47 25.47
CA GLU A 511 14.86 -6.80 24.98
C GLU A 511 15.38 -7.86 25.97
N PHE A 512 14.59 -8.93 26.16
CA PHE A 512 15.08 -10.11 26.87
C PHE A 512 16.22 -10.75 26.07
N ALA A 513 17.26 -11.21 26.78
CA ALA A 513 18.28 -12.06 26.15
C ALA A 513 17.65 -13.32 25.52
N ASP A 514 18.26 -13.81 24.45
CA ASP A 514 17.89 -15.08 23.83
C ASP A 514 18.27 -16.24 24.75
N VAL A 515 17.54 -17.36 24.66
CA VAL A 515 17.68 -18.53 25.56
C VAL A 515 19.11 -19.09 25.59
N GLY A 516 19.88 -18.97 24.50
CA GLY A 516 21.30 -19.37 24.45
C GLY A 516 22.31 -18.30 24.91
N ASP A 517 21.87 -17.06 25.07
CA ASP A 517 22.69 -15.93 25.51
C ASP A 517 22.62 -15.71 27.03
N GLU A 518 21.53 -16.15 27.67
CA GLU A 518 21.41 -16.23 29.15
C GLU A 518 22.45 -17.18 29.76
N GLU A 519 22.72 -18.34 29.11
CA GLU A 519 23.74 -19.31 29.55
C GLU A 519 25.18 -18.78 29.42
N ASN A 520 25.40 -17.80 28.53
CA ASN A 520 26.69 -17.15 28.30
C ASN A 520 26.88 -15.85 29.11
N GLY A 521 25.93 -15.49 29.97
CA GLY A 521 26.01 -14.29 30.82
C GLY A 521 25.91 -12.97 30.06
N LYS A 522 25.28 -12.94 28.87
CA LYS A 522 25.04 -11.68 28.14
C LYS A 522 23.89 -10.91 28.74
N GLU A 523 24.06 -9.59 28.82
CA GLU A 523 23.07 -8.65 29.37
C GLU A 523 21.92 -8.39 28.38
N ASP A 524 20.80 -7.88 28.90
CA ASP A 524 19.66 -7.44 28.10
C ASP A 524 20.09 -6.39 27.08
N ARG A 525 19.63 -6.53 25.84
CA ARG A 525 19.96 -5.59 24.77
C ARG A 525 19.01 -4.40 24.81
N ILE A 526 19.59 -3.20 24.81
CA ILE A 526 18.82 -1.96 24.67
C ILE A 526 18.71 -1.64 23.18
N THR A 527 17.48 -1.57 22.67
CA THR A 527 17.17 -1.16 21.30
C THR A 527 16.36 0.13 21.36
N SER A 528 16.65 1.09 20.49
CA SER A 528 15.86 2.33 20.40
C SER A 528 15.70 2.77 18.96
N LYS A 529 14.51 3.30 18.67
CA LYS A 529 14.17 4.00 17.43
C LYS A 529 13.61 5.35 17.85
N LEU A 530 14.43 6.40 17.76
CA LEU A 530 14.08 7.74 18.22
C LEU A 530 14.24 8.73 17.07
N SER A 531 13.32 8.72 16.11
CA SER A 531 13.36 9.63 14.96
C SER A 531 13.35 11.10 15.38
N ILE A 532 12.75 11.43 16.52
CA ILE A 532 12.79 12.78 17.10
C ILE A 532 14.22 13.22 17.50
N ALA A 533 15.10 12.27 17.81
CA ALA A 533 16.50 12.56 18.13
C ALA A 533 17.26 13.07 16.89
N ASP A 534 16.88 12.62 15.70
CA ASP A 534 17.49 13.04 14.44
C ASP A 534 17.11 14.47 14.05
N LEU A 535 16.01 14.98 14.58
CA LEU A 535 15.59 16.38 14.39
C LEU A 535 16.44 17.36 15.21
N LEU A 536 17.04 16.89 16.31
CA LEU A 536 17.91 17.71 17.14
C LEU A 536 19.28 17.93 16.45
N PRO A 537 19.93 19.09 16.68
CA PRO A 537 21.25 19.37 16.14
C PRO A 537 22.31 18.43 16.72
N GLU A 538 23.36 18.18 15.93
CA GLU A 538 24.57 17.49 16.42
C GLU A 538 25.46 18.45 17.21
N GLU A 539 25.34 19.76 16.96
CA GLU A 539 25.96 20.83 17.71
C GLU A 539 25.60 20.74 19.20
N ALA A 540 26.59 21.05 20.05
CA ALA A 540 26.48 20.98 21.50
C ALA A 540 26.02 19.60 22.04
N MET A 541 26.16 18.53 21.24
CA MET A 541 25.81 17.16 21.62
C MET A 541 24.34 16.97 22.01
N CYS A 542 23.42 17.75 21.42
CA CYS A 542 22.00 17.72 21.79
C CYS A 542 21.37 16.33 21.52
N LYS A 543 21.56 15.80 20.30
CA LYS A 543 21.09 14.46 19.91
C LYS A 543 21.60 13.36 20.85
N SER A 544 22.92 13.29 21.08
CA SER A 544 23.50 12.24 21.93
C SER A 544 23.11 12.39 23.40
N THR A 545 22.94 13.63 23.88
CA THR A 545 22.45 13.91 25.23
C THR A 545 21.02 13.42 25.43
N PHE A 546 20.12 13.71 24.49
CA PHE A 546 18.73 13.24 24.53
C PHE A 546 18.66 11.72 24.65
N SER A 547 19.25 11.00 23.70
CA SER A 547 19.21 9.53 23.69
C SER A 547 19.87 8.95 24.94
N ARG A 548 21.04 9.48 25.34
CA ARG A 548 21.77 8.96 26.50
C ARG A 548 20.97 9.07 27.79
N ILE A 549 20.32 10.21 28.06
CA ILE A 549 19.57 10.41 29.29
C ILE A 549 18.37 9.46 29.39
N LEU A 550 17.64 9.24 28.28
CA LEU A 550 16.52 8.32 28.25
C LEU A 550 16.96 6.86 28.43
N LEU A 551 18.00 6.44 27.71
CA LEU A 551 18.50 5.07 27.79
C LEU A 551 19.13 4.78 29.16
N GLU A 552 19.90 5.71 29.72
CA GLU A 552 20.44 5.59 31.08
C GLU A 552 19.31 5.49 32.12
N TYR A 553 18.25 6.31 32.02
CA TYR A 553 17.10 6.22 32.92
C TYR A 553 16.45 4.83 32.89
N MET A 554 16.20 4.28 31.69
CA MET A 554 15.64 2.94 31.53
C MET A 554 16.58 1.84 32.07
N GLN A 555 17.88 1.95 31.78
CA GLN A 555 18.88 0.97 32.19
C GLN A 555 19.05 0.92 33.72
N THR A 556 19.02 2.07 34.38
CA THR A 556 19.12 2.16 35.84
C THR A 556 17.89 1.52 36.50
N ILE A 557 16.69 1.74 35.96
CA ILE A 557 15.47 1.06 36.41
C ILE A 557 15.59 -0.46 36.22
N ALA A 558 16.03 -0.91 35.05
CA ALA A 558 16.18 -2.34 34.75
C ALA A 558 17.20 -3.01 35.69
N THR A 559 18.32 -2.35 35.96
CA THR A 559 19.36 -2.85 36.87
C THR A 559 18.81 -3.04 38.27
N LYS A 560 18.05 -2.06 38.78
CA LYS A 560 17.42 -2.14 40.10
C LYS A 560 16.41 -3.29 40.19
N MET A 561 15.61 -3.50 39.14
CA MET A 561 14.65 -4.61 39.07
C MET A 561 15.32 -5.99 39.02
N LYS A 562 16.54 -6.09 38.49
CA LYS A 562 17.33 -7.34 38.47
C LYS A 562 18.05 -7.60 39.78
N SER A 563 18.57 -6.56 40.43
CA SER A 563 19.40 -6.70 41.64
C SER A 563 18.60 -7.06 42.88
N GLU A 564 17.34 -6.63 42.97
CA GLU A 564 16.49 -6.79 44.16
C GLU A 564 15.07 -7.20 43.75
N VAL A 565 14.41 -8.04 44.56
CA VAL A 565 12.97 -8.29 44.43
C VAL A 565 12.25 -7.08 45.01
N VAL A 566 12.12 -6.02 44.22
CA VAL A 566 11.55 -4.74 44.64
C VAL A 566 10.03 -4.77 44.49
N SER A 567 9.31 -4.30 45.51
CA SER A 567 7.85 -4.08 45.40
C SER A 567 7.53 -2.91 44.45
N GLY A 568 6.32 -2.87 43.90
CA GLY A 568 5.93 -1.82 42.96
C GLY A 568 6.04 -0.40 43.54
N GLU A 569 5.78 -0.24 44.85
CA GLU A 569 5.83 1.06 45.53
C GLU A 569 7.28 1.53 45.79
N GLU A 570 8.16 0.62 46.21
CA GLU A 570 9.59 0.91 46.37
C GLU A 570 10.25 1.30 45.05
N LEU A 571 9.83 0.66 43.95
CA LEU A 571 10.33 0.98 42.62
C LEU A 571 9.91 2.38 42.17
N VAL A 572 8.68 2.82 42.49
CA VAL A 572 8.23 4.19 42.21
C VAL A 572 9.01 5.20 43.03
N ALA A 573 9.19 4.96 44.33
CA ALA A 573 9.98 5.84 45.20
C ALA A 573 11.44 5.96 44.70
N TYR A 574 12.04 4.86 44.25
CA TYR A 574 13.36 4.86 43.64
C TYR A 574 13.42 5.71 42.36
N ARG A 575 12.42 5.61 41.47
CA ARG A 575 12.34 6.43 40.26
C ARG A 575 12.19 7.92 40.57
N GLU A 576 11.40 8.27 41.59
CA GLU A 576 11.28 9.66 42.03
C GLU A 576 12.62 10.22 42.53
N ASP A 577 13.37 9.43 43.30
CA ASP A 577 14.69 9.81 43.82
C ASP A 577 15.72 9.94 42.68
N LEU A 578 15.72 8.99 41.75
CA LEU A 578 16.56 8.99 40.55
C LEU A 578 16.35 10.25 39.70
N ILE A 579 15.09 10.65 39.49
CA ILE A 579 14.79 11.88 38.75
C ILE A 579 15.24 13.11 39.55
N ARG A 580 14.92 13.17 40.84
CA ARG A 580 15.16 14.34 41.69
C ARG A 580 16.63 14.62 41.94
N ASN A 581 17.44 13.58 42.12
CA ASN A 581 18.84 13.73 42.52
C ASN A 581 19.75 13.59 41.29
N GLU A 582 19.80 12.40 40.67
CA GLU A 582 20.80 12.10 39.65
C GLU A 582 20.50 12.78 38.30
N ILE A 583 19.28 12.61 37.78
CA ILE A 583 18.90 13.15 36.47
C ILE A 583 18.81 14.68 36.54
N SER A 584 18.20 15.23 37.59
CA SER A 584 18.09 16.68 37.77
C SER A 584 19.47 17.35 37.86
N GLU A 585 20.40 16.83 38.67
CA GLU A 585 21.76 17.38 38.78
C GLU A 585 22.49 17.37 37.44
N ARG A 586 22.42 16.25 36.70
CA ARG A 586 23.00 16.16 35.35
C ARG A 586 22.35 17.12 34.37
N LEU A 587 21.04 17.21 34.33
CA LEU A 587 20.32 18.12 33.45
C LEU A 587 20.67 19.57 33.77
N PHE A 588 20.74 19.96 35.05
CA PHE A 588 21.17 21.31 35.42
C PHE A 588 22.60 21.59 34.99
N ALA A 589 23.53 20.65 35.14
CA ALA A 589 24.92 20.83 34.69
C ALA A 589 25.02 20.99 33.15
N ILE A 590 24.21 20.25 32.40
CA ILE A 590 24.16 20.33 30.93
C ILE A 590 23.50 21.64 30.49
N PHE A 591 22.29 21.92 30.96
CA PHE A 591 21.54 23.10 30.55
C PHE A 591 22.17 24.40 31.04
N SER A 592 22.90 24.42 32.16
CA SER A 592 23.69 25.60 32.57
C SER A 592 24.75 25.94 31.53
N LYS A 593 25.36 24.94 30.88
CA LYS A 593 26.32 25.16 29.79
C LYS A 593 25.60 25.58 28.52
N LEU A 594 24.49 24.93 28.18
CA LEU A 594 23.72 25.25 26.97
C LEU A 594 23.04 26.62 27.02
N ALA A 595 22.66 27.10 28.21
CA ALA A 595 22.08 28.43 28.40
C ALA A 595 23.03 29.56 27.97
N ILE A 596 24.34 29.34 28.04
CA ILE A 596 25.36 30.31 27.61
C ILE A 596 25.36 30.44 26.07
N TYR A 597 25.21 29.32 25.37
CA TYR A 597 25.22 29.23 23.89
C TYR A 597 23.81 29.30 23.28
N LYS A 598 22.81 29.71 24.07
CA LYS A 598 21.38 29.66 23.70
C LYS A 598 21.09 30.30 22.34
N LYS A 599 21.77 31.40 22.01
CA LYS A 599 21.57 32.14 20.75
C LYS A 599 22.36 31.59 19.55
N ASP A 600 23.34 30.73 19.81
CA ASP A 600 24.28 30.24 18.79
C ASP A 600 23.90 28.84 18.27
N VAL A 601 23.01 28.12 18.97
CA VAL A 601 22.57 26.77 18.61
C VAL A 601 21.11 26.79 18.15
N ALA A 602 20.92 26.97 16.85
CA ALA A 602 19.61 26.94 16.22
C ALA A 602 19.17 25.49 15.92
N MET A 603 17.86 25.27 15.81
CA MET A 603 17.36 24.02 15.26
C MET A 603 17.68 23.93 13.76
N PRO A 604 17.90 22.73 13.21
CA PRO A 604 18.15 22.58 11.80
C PRO A 604 16.90 22.96 10.97
N ASP A 605 17.13 23.62 9.83
CA ASP A 605 16.09 24.03 8.86
C ASP A 605 15.22 22.86 8.35
N ARG A 606 15.68 21.62 8.56
CA ARG A 606 14.99 20.38 8.17
C ARG A 606 13.78 20.03 9.05
N THR A 607 13.54 20.77 10.12
CA THR A 607 12.39 20.56 11.01
C THR A 607 11.09 21.06 10.37
N ALA A 608 10.21 20.11 10.08
CA ALA A 608 8.86 20.38 9.59
C ALA A 608 7.90 20.36 10.78
N SER A 609 7.67 21.51 11.40
CA SER A 609 6.71 21.64 12.49
C SER A 609 5.82 22.86 12.29
N ARG A 610 4.68 22.88 12.99
CA ARG A 610 3.70 23.97 12.94
C ARG A 610 4.24 25.27 13.54
N GLU A 611 5.21 25.17 14.43
CA GLU A 611 5.84 26.30 15.12
C GLU A 611 7.28 26.47 14.65
N THR A 612 7.75 27.71 14.65
CA THR A 612 9.17 27.98 14.38
C THR A 612 10.03 27.54 15.55
N LEU A 613 10.74 26.42 15.40
CA LEU A 613 11.67 25.93 16.42
C LEU A 613 12.98 26.71 16.29
N HIS A 614 13.19 27.74 17.11
CA HIS A 614 14.43 28.52 17.06
C HIS A 614 15.50 27.99 18.02
N ASP A 615 15.15 27.78 19.28
CA ASP A 615 16.11 27.49 20.34
C ASP A 615 16.32 25.99 20.57
N ALA A 616 17.44 25.42 20.10
CA ALA A 616 17.71 24.00 20.26
C ALA A 616 17.81 23.52 21.72
N PRO A 617 18.39 24.29 22.67
CA PRO A 617 18.38 23.91 24.08
C PRO A 617 16.97 23.81 24.67
N LEU A 618 16.07 24.72 24.27
CA LEU A 618 14.67 24.66 24.72
C LEU A 618 14.01 23.38 24.19
N GLN A 619 14.18 23.07 22.90
CA GLN A 619 13.59 21.87 22.31
C GLN A 619 14.16 20.58 22.93
N LEU A 620 15.47 20.54 23.21
CA LEU A 620 16.09 19.43 23.93
C LEU A 620 15.47 19.23 25.32
N ALA A 621 15.28 20.31 26.08
CA ALA A 621 14.64 20.24 27.40
C ALA A 621 13.20 19.73 27.30
N LYS A 622 12.44 20.29 26.36
CA LYS A 622 11.06 19.91 26.05
C LYS A 622 10.98 18.41 25.69
N CYS A 623 11.88 17.89 24.86
CA CYS A 623 11.94 16.48 24.50
C CYS A 623 12.19 15.57 25.71
N ILE A 624 13.23 15.86 26.49
CA ILE A 624 13.59 15.03 27.66
C ILE A 624 12.43 15.00 28.64
N ILE A 625 11.85 16.16 28.96
CA ILE A 625 10.72 16.26 29.87
C ILE A 625 9.50 15.52 29.33
N HIS A 626 9.20 15.64 28.03
CA HIS A 626 8.06 14.96 27.45
C HIS A 626 8.19 13.43 27.57
N PHE A 627 9.34 12.86 27.24
CA PHE A 627 9.56 11.42 27.38
C PHE A 627 9.57 10.95 28.84
N LEU A 628 10.17 11.72 29.76
CA LEU A 628 10.11 11.41 31.19
C LEU A 628 8.69 11.49 31.74
N SER A 629 7.83 12.36 31.19
CA SER A 629 6.43 12.49 31.60
C SER A 629 5.57 11.25 31.26
N PHE A 630 6.07 10.35 30.41
CA PHE A 630 5.40 9.07 30.13
C PHE A 630 5.45 8.10 31.32
N ASP A 631 6.33 8.33 32.31
CA ASP A 631 6.20 7.69 33.61
C ASP A 631 5.18 8.47 34.47
N GLU A 632 3.91 8.08 34.33
CA GLU A 632 2.79 8.68 35.05
C GLU A 632 2.97 8.65 36.58
N LYS A 633 3.76 7.71 37.11
CA LYS A 633 3.97 7.56 38.56
C LYS A 633 4.83 8.69 39.14
N VAL A 634 5.66 9.33 38.33
CA VAL A 634 6.60 10.38 38.74
C VAL A 634 6.26 11.75 38.13
N ALA A 635 5.06 11.90 37.56
CA ALA A 635 4.62 13.09 36.83
C ALA A 635 4.83 14.41 37.60
N GLN A 636 4.56 14.43 38.92
CA GLN A 636 4.75 15.63 39.75
C GLN A 636 6.23 16.02 39.90
N THR A 637 7.13 15.04 39.98
CA THR A 637 8.57 15.27 40.07
C THR A 637 9.10 15.78 38.73
N VAL A 638 8.62 15.22 37.62
CA VAL A 638 8.94 15.68 36.26
C VAL A 638 8.45 17.10 36.00
N ASP A 639 7.25 17.48 36.46
CA ASP A 639 6.73 18.83 36.26
C ASP A 639 7.51 19.90 37.06
N LYS A 640 8.00 19.55 38.26
CA LYS A 640 8.94 20.40 39.01
C LYS A 640 10.25 20.58 38.26
N LEU A 641 10.81 19.50 37.73
CA LEU A 641 12.02 19.53 36.93
C LEU A 641 11.84 20.36 35.66
N ARG A 642 10.71 20.21 34.95
CA ARG A 642 10.31 21.05 33.81
C ARG A 642 10.39 22.52 34.18
N SER A 643 9.74 22.89 35.28
CA SER A 643 9.67 24.28 35.74
C SER A 643 11.05 24.87 36.10
N GLN A 644 11.92 24.05 36.70
CA GLN A 644 13.29 24.44 37.03
C GLN A 644 14.16 24.60 35.78
N LEU A 645 14.02 23.72 34.79
CA LEU A 645 14.76 23.81 33.53
C LEU A 645 14.32 24.98 32.66
N LEU A 646 13.01 25.24 32.57
CA LEU A 646 12.49 26.41 31.84
C LEU A 646 13.02 27.71 32.43
N ARG A 647 12.95 27.87 33.76
CA ARG A 647 13.53 29.03 34.46
C ARG A 647 15.03 29.19 34.21
N LEU A 648 15.78 28.08 34.20
CA LEU A 648 17.22 28.11 33.94
C LEU A 648 17.53 28.58 32.50
N LEU A 649 16.67 28.25 31.54
CA LEU A 649 16.75 28.72 30.16
C LEU A 649 16.14 30.12 29.95
N GLY A 650 15.59 30.75 31.00
CA GLY A 650 15.01 32.08 30.96
C GLY A 650 13.57 32.15 30.44
N TYR A 651 12.80 31.06 30.57
CA TYR A 651 11.38 31.00 30.23
C TYR A 651 10.53 30.85 31.49
N ASP A 652 9.34 31.45 31.46
CA ASP A 652 8.34 31.31 32.52
C ASP A 652 7.53 30.00 32.35
N ASP A 653 7.03 29.43 33.44
CA ASP A 653 6.31 28.15 33.43
C ASP A 653 5.00 28.18 32.63
N SER A 654 4.44 29.38 32.40
CA SER A 654 3.20 29.63 31.66
C SER A 654 3.39 30.15 30.24
N CYS A 655 4.63 30.27 29.75
CA CYS A 655 4.85 30.72 28.38
C CYS A 655 4.42 29.66 27.35
N GLU A 656 3.83 30.09 26.23
CA GLU A 656 3.42 29.19 25.15
C GLU A 656 4.65 28.47 24.55
N GLU A 657 5.80 29.15 24.47
CA GLU A 657 7.06 28.57 23.97
C GLU A 657 7.55 27.38 24.82
N GLY A 658 7.23 27.36 26.11
CA GLY A 658 7.59 26.29 27.04
C GLY A 658 6.67 25.06 26.96
N MET A 659 5.53 25.14 26.27
CA MET A 659 4.58 24.04 26.11
C MET A 659 5.07 23.04 25.07
N TRP A 660 4.98 21.74 25.35
CA TRP A 660 5.39 20.70 24.40
C TRP A 660 4.55 20.76 23.12
N HIS A 661 5.22 20.85 21.98
CA HIS A 661 4.62 20.71 20.65
C HIS A 661 5.43 19.68 19.84
N PRO A 662 4.78 18.88 18.98
CA PRO A 662 5.47 17.94 18.10
C PRO A 662 6.50 18.66 17.21
N MET A 663 7.73 18.15 17.22
CA MET A 663 8.85 18.74 16.46
C MET A 663 8.93 18.27 15.00
N ALA A 664 8.10 17.30 14.64
CA ALA A 664 7.93 16.81 13.29
C ALA A 664 6.44 16.67 12.99
N VAL A 665 6.17 16.63 11.69
CA VAL A 665 4.88 16.27 11.14
C VAL A 665 5.00 15.02 10.28
N CYS A 666 3.88 14.37 10.07
CA CYS A 666 3.73 13.15 9.31
C CYS A 666 2.88 13.43 8.07
N CYS A 667 3.43 13.08 6.90
CA CYS A 667 2.68 13.00 5.65
C CYS A 667 2.60 11.52 5.27
N ASN A 668 1.68 10.78 5.89
CA ASN A 668 1.57 9.34 5.69
C ASN A 668 0.83 8.99 4.39
N LEU A 669 1.51 8.35 3.45
CA LEU A 669 0.93 7.81 2.23
C LEU A 669 0.55 6.33 2.43
N SER A 670 -0.75 6.07 2.51
CA SER A 670 -1.35 4.73 2.64
C SER A 670 -1.60 4.04 1.30
N GLN A 671 -1.03 4.51 0.19
CA GLN A 671 -1.25 3.94 -1.15
C GLN A 671 0.07 3.50 -1.82
N VAL A 672 1.08 3.18 -1.01
CA VAL A 672 2.43 2.87 -1.47
C VAL A 672 2.62 1.36 -1.54
N PHE A 673 2.45 0.82 -2.75
CA PHE A 673 2.69 -0.59 -3.04
C PHE A 673 4.10 -0.76 -3.60
N CYS A 674 4.83 -1.75 -3.08
CA CYS A 674 6.16 -2.07 -3.61
C CYS A 674 6.03 -2.85 -4.92
N ASP A 675 6.58 -2.33 -6.02
CA ASP A 675 6.60 -3.02 -7.33
C ASP A 675 7.31 -4.39 -7.29
N ALA A 676 8.16 -4.62 -6.30
CA ALA A 676 8.97 -5.84 -6.22
C ALA A 676 8.35 -6.96 -5.39
N CYS A 677 7.68 -6.65 -4.28
CA CYS A 677 7.06 -7.66 -3.40
C CYS A 677 5.54 -7.54 -3.30
N ASN A 678 4.95 -6.53 -3.97
CA ASN A 678 3.51 -6.27 -4.01
C ASN A 678 2.87 -5.98 -2.65
N GLN A 679 3.68 -5.84 -1.59
CA GLN A 679 3.21 -5.53 -0.26
C GLN A 679 2.84 -4.06 -0.13
N TYR A 680 1.79 -3.83 0.65
CA TYR A 680 1.37 -2.54 1.15
C TYR A 680 2.42 -1.99 2.11
N ASN A 681 2.73 -0.69 2.01
CA ASN A 681 3.54 0.02 2.98
C ASN A 681 2.86 1.36 3.27
N ASP A 682 2.72 1.69 4.56
CA ASP A 682 2.54 3.08 4.96
C ASP A 682 3.90 3.79 4.83
N LEU A 683 3.92 4.93 4.15
CA LEU A 683 5.15 5.70 3.95
C LEU A 683 4.99 7.12 4.47
N ASN A 684 5.79 7.50 5.46
CA ASN A 684 5.91 8.90 5.85
C ASN A 684 6.81 9.65 4.83
N ALA A 685 6.20 10.47 3.98
CA ALA A 685 6.93 11.20 2.93
C ALA A 685 7.92 12.24 3.48
N VAL A 686 7.79 12.64 4.75
CA VAL A 686 8.65 13.62 5.44
C VAL A 686 9.98 13.01 5.92
N GLN A 687 10.06 11.68 6.05
CA GLN A 687 11.26 11.00 6.57
C GLN A 687 12.52 11.39 5.78
N GLU A 688 13.70 11.34 6.40
CA GLU A 688 14.96 11.70 5.75
C GLU A 688 15.58 10.55 4.94
N ASP A 689 15.41 9.33 5.43
CA ASP A 689 15.96 8.11 4.84
C ASP A 689 15.39 7.82 3.45
N GLU A 690 16.10 7.02 2.66
CA GLU A 690 15.60 6.56 1.37
C GLU A 690 14.23 5.88 1.53
N TRP A 691 13.33 6.14 0.58
CA TRP A 691 12.03 5.46 0.55
C TRP A 691 12.24 4.01 0.13
N ILE A 692 12.26 3.11 1.11
CA ILE A 692 12.44 1.68 0.91
C ILE A 692 11.20 0.91 1.38
N CYS A 693 10.92 -0.23 0.76
CA CYS A 693 9.88 -1.13 1.22
C CYS A 693 10.29 -1.78 2.55
N GLU A 694 9.42 -1.75 3.56
CA GLU A 694 9.73 -2.32 4.87
C GLU A 694 9.96 -3.84 4.81
N ASN A 695 9.24 -4.53 3.91
CA ASN A 695 9.29 -5.97 3.76
C ASN A 695 10.52 -6.45 2.96
N CYS A 696 10.73 -5.93 1.74
CA CYS A 696 11.80 -6.43 0.86
C CYS A 696 13.05 -5.53 0.78
N LYS A 697 13.06 -4.40 1.50
CA LYS A 697 14.15 -3.41 1.56
C LYS A 697 14.60 -2.81 0.23
N LYS A 698 13.84 -3.02 -0.85
CA LYS A 698 14.08 -2.38 -2.15
C LYS A 698 13.57 -0.94 -2.14
N ALA A 699 14.27 -0.07 -2.86
CA ALA A 699 13.85 1.30 -3.09
C ALA A 699 12.49 1.36 -3.79
N LEU A 700 11.63 2.24 -3.29
CA LEU A 700 10.32 2.56 -3.85
C LEU A 700 10.48 3.58 -4.99
N SER A 701 9.56 3.53 -5.95
CA SER A 701 9.59 4.44 -7.11
C SER A 701 9.31 5.88 -6.69
N VAL A 702 10.31 6.74 -6.81
CA VAL A 702 10.20 8.20 -6.55
C VAL A 702 9.09 8.82 -7.40
N LYS A 703 8.99 8.42 -8.67
CA LYS A 703 7.95 8.91 -9.59
C LYS A 703 6.54 8.54 -9.14
N MET A 704 6.36 7.32 -8.61
CA MET A 704 5.08 6.89 -8.07
C MET A 704 4.71 7.75 -6.85
N ILE A 705 5.65 7.94 -5.94
CA ILE A 705 5.44 8.71 -4.71
C ILE A 705 5.13 10.18 -5.04
N GLU A 706 5.86 10.79 -5.98
CA GLU A 706 5.59 12.14 -6.48
C GLU A 706 4.15 12.25 -7.04
N GLY A 707 3.71 11.28 -7.84
CA GLY A 707 2.34 11.23 -8.36
C GLY A 707 1.28 11.16 -7.26
N LEU A 708 1.49 10.33 -6.23
CA LEU A 708 0.59 10.23 -5.08
C LEU A 708 0.53 11.53 -4.26
N LEU A 709 1.67 12.20 -4.06
CA LEU A 709 1.71 13.50 -3.38
C LEU A 709 0.95 14.58 -4.15
N ILE A 710 1.11 14.62 -5.48
CA ILE A 710 0.35 15.54 -6.34
C ILE A 710 -1.15 15.27 -6.26
N GLU A 711 -1.56 14.00 -6.25
CA GLU A 711 -2.98 13.63 -6.13
C GLU A 711 -3.55 14.08 -4.78
N ARG A 712 -2.81 13.84 -3.69
CA ARG A 712 -3.18 14.26 -2.33
C ARG A 712 -3.30 15.78 -2.22
N LEU A 713 -2.36 16.53 -2.82
CA LEU A 713 -2.40 17.99 -2.88
C LEU A 713 -3.64 18.50 -3.62
N LYS A 714 -4.02 17.87 -4.73
CA LYS A 714 -5.26 18.18 -5.46
C LYS A 714 -6.51 17.90 -4.60
N GLN A 715 -6.54 16.78 -3.90
CA GLN A 715 -7.65 16.44 -2.99
C GLN A 715 -7.78 17.47 -1.86
N LEU A 716 -6.66 17.93 -1.28
CA LEU A 716 -6.65 19.01 -0.28
C LEU A 716 -7.22 20.31 -0.82
N ALA A 717 -6.77 20.75 -2.00
CA ALA A 717 -7.26 21.99 -2.61
C ALA A 717 -8.77 21.92 -2.90
N VAL A 718 -9.26 20.77 -3.38
CA VAL A 718 -10.68 20.54 -3.62
C VAL A 718 -11.48 20.52 -2.32
N ALA A 719 -11.00 19.79 -1.30
CA ALA A 719 -11.66 19.71 0.01
C ALA A 719 -11.75 21.09 0.69
N TYR A 720 -10.69 21.90 0.62
CA TYR A 720 -10.72 23.27 1.12
C TYR A 720 -11.69 24.17 0.34
N SER A 721 -11.75 24.03 -0.98
CA SER A 721 -12.60 24.87 -1.83
C SER A 721 -14.10 24.55 -1.64
N LEU A 722 -14.42 23.30 -1.33
CA LEU A 722 -15.80 22.79 -1.21
C LEU A 722 -16.24 22.61 0.25
N GLN A 723 -15.45 23.07 1.21
CA GLN A 723 -15.71 22.92 2.64
C GLN A 723 -17.02 23.58 3.08
N ASP A 724 -17.60 23.04 4.14
CA ASP A 724 -18.70 23.70 4.84
C ASP A 724 -18.21 24.88 5.69
N PHE A 725 -19.14 25.76 6.04
CA PHE A 725 -18.89 26.90 6.90
C PHE A 725 -19.71 26.78 8.18
N LYS A 726 -19.09 27.02 9.34
CA LYS A 726 -19.75 27.08 10.65
C LYS A 726 -19.88 28.50 11.15
N CYS A 727 -20.95 28.78 11.89
CA CYS A 727 -21.10 30.06 12.57
C CYS A 727 -20.15 30.16 13.76
N THR A 728 -19.42 31.27 13.89
CA THR A 728 -18.48 31.50 15.00
C THR A 728 -19.14 31.67 16.37
N LYS A 729 -20.43 32.04 16.41
CA LYS A 729 -21.18 32.23 17.67
C LYS A 729 -21.90 30.96 18.13
N CYS A 730 -22.71 30.35 17.27
CA CYS A 730 -23.58 29.22 17.66
C CYS A 730 -23.11 27.86 17.13
N GLY A 731 -22.04 27.80 16.32
CA GLY A 731 -21.53 26.56 15.74
C GLY A 731 -22.39 25.94 14.63
N SER A 732 -23.54 26.52 14.28
CA SER A 732 -24.42 25.97 13.24
C SER A 732 -23.75 25.98 11.86
N ILE A 733 -23.92 24.89 11.10
CA ILE A 733 -23.48 24.82 9.70
C ILE A 733 -24.34 25.71 8.80
N ARG A 734 -23.69 26.38 7.85
CA ARG A 734 -24.30 27.25 6.84
C ARG A 734 -25.12 26.41 5.86
N LYS A 735 -26.43 26.58 5.87
CA LYS A 735 -27.36 25.77 5.06
C LYS A 735 -27.48 26.21 3.59
N ASN A 736 -27.07 27.43 3.25
CA ASN A 736 -27.26 27.99 1.92
C ASN A 736 -26.13 28.95 1.54
N ASN A 737 -25.71 28.88 0.28
CA ASN A 737 -24.58 29.62 -0.30
C ASN A 737 -24.83 31.13 -0.43
N LEU A 738 -26.09 31.59 -0.37
CA LEU A 738 -26.44 33.02 -0.47
C LEU A 738 -26.50 33.75 0.88
N ILE A 739 -26.61 33.01 2.00
CA ILE A 739 -26.79 33.61 3.32
C ILE A 739 -25.44 34.14 3.83
N ARG A 740 -25.33 35.45 4.07
CA ARG A 740 -24.07 36.08 4.52
C ARG A 740 -23.80 35.95 6.02
N PHE A 741 -24.85 35.99 6.84
CA PHE A 741 -24.76 35.94 8.31
C PHE A 741 -25.67 34.85 8.85
N CYS A 742 -25.28 34.23 9.96
CA CYS A 742 -26.13 33.28 10.66
C CYS A 742 -27.37 33.98 11.23
N GLU A 743 -28.42 33.23 11.51
CA GLU A 743 -29.63 33.70 12.21
C GLU A 743 -29.31 34.35 13.57
N CYS A 744 -28.23 33.90 14.24
CA CYS A 744 -27.72 34.51 15.47
C CYS A 744 -26.88 35.78 15.25
N SER A 745 -26.88 36.34 14.03
CA SER A 745 -26.03 37.46 13.62
C SER A 745 -24.53 37.20 13.84
N GLY A 746 -24.11 35.94 13.71
CA GLY A 746 -22.70 35.53 13.73
C GLY A 746 -22.15 35.41 12.32
N ASN A 747 -20.84 35.64 12.17
CA ASN A 747 -20.15 35.41 10.90
C ASN A 747 -19.94 33.91 10.68
N PHE A 748 -19.89 33.53 9.41
CA PHE A 748 -19.51 32.18 9.00
C PHE A 748 -18.00 32.12 8.75
N GLN A 749 -17.37 31.05 9.21
CA GLN A 749 -15.98 30.72 8.97
C GLN A 749 -15.90 29.30 8.43
N GLY A 750 -14.96 29.03 7.54
CA GLY A 750 -14.70 27.67 7.05
C GLY A 750 -14.40 26.70 8.19
N LEU A 751 -14.75 25.43 8.01
CA LEU A 751 -14.33 24.37 8.94
C LEU A 751 -12.80 24.20 8.93
N ILE A 752 -12.18 24.36 7.78
CA ILE A 752 -10.75 24.35 7.55
C ILE A 752 -10.27 25.79 7.43
N THR A 753 -9.29 26.16 8.25
CA THR A 753 -8.74 27.52 8.28
C THR A 753 -7.74 27.74 7.15
N GLU A 754 -7.57 28.98 6.73
CA GLU A 754 -6.55 29.35 5.72
C GLU A 754 -5.14 28.97 6.20
N SER A 755 -4.83 29.19 7.48
CA SER A 755 -3.56 28.79 8.10
C SER A 755 -3.29 27.29 7.98
N GLU A 756 -4.32 26.45 8.10
CA GLU A 756 -4.17 24.99 7.97
C GLU A 756 -3.84 24.60 6.53
N LEU A 757 -4.47 25.23 5.54
CA LEU A 757 -4.14 25.02 4.14
C LEU A 757 -2.71 25.46 3.83
N THR A 758 -2.34 26.68 4.21
CA THR A 758 -1.00 27.22 3.99
C THR A 758 0.06 26.32 4.60
N PHE A 759 -0.16 25.86 5.84
CA PHE A 759 0.73 24.92 6.50
C PHE A 759 0.93 23.63 5.69
N ASN A 760 -0.16 23.02 5.21
CA ASN A 760 -0.07 21.82 4.37
C ASN A 760 0.75 22.10 3.10
N LEU A 761 0.45 23.19 2.37
CA LEU A 761 1.16 23.56 1.14
C LEU A 761 2.66 23.75 1.37
N GLU A 762 3.06 24.42 2.45
CA GLU A 762 4.46 24.59 2.83
C GLU A 762 5.17 23.24 3.06
N ILE A 763 4.50 22.27 3.68
CA ILE A 763 5.08 20.94 3.89
C ILE A 763 5.27 20.22 2.55
N PHE A 764 4.30 20.26 1.64
CA PHE A 764 4.46 19.68 0.30
C PHE A 764 5.59 20.35 -0.49
N GLU A 765 5.71 21.68 -0.42
CA GLU A 765 6.81 22.41 -1.05
C GLU A 765 8.18 22.01 -0.47
N ARG A 766 8.28 21.90 0.86
CA ARG A 766 9.50 21.42 1.53
C ARG A 766 9.88 20.00 1.09
N ILE A 767 8.91 19.07 1.04
CA ILE A 767 9.14 17.70 0.54
C ILE A 767 9.65 17.76 -0.90
N ALA A 768 9.01 18.58 -1.75
CA ALA A 768 9.39 18.70 -3.15
C ALA A 768 10.82 19.21 -3.34
N TRP A 769 11.19 20.28 -2.63
CA TRP A 769 12.53 20.84 -2.69
C TRP A 769 13.58 19.86 -2.19
N ARG A 770 13.34 19.26 -1.01
CA ARG A 770 14.29 18.36 -0.35
C ARG A 770 14.55 17.08 -1.15
N ARG A 771 13.51 16.54 -1.79
CA ARG A 771 13.58 15.30 -2.58
C ARG A 771 13.77 15.54 -4.08
N GLN A 772 13.94 16.80 -4.51
CA GLN A 772 14.09 17.22 -5.90
C GLN A 772 12.93 16.75 -6.81
N LEU A 773 11.70 16.78 -6.28
CA LEU A 773 10.48 16.42 -6.99
C LEU A 773 10.01 17.61 -7.83
N LYS A 774 10.32 17.59 -9.13
CA LYS A 774 10.10 18.71 -10.03
C LYS A 774 8.61 18.95 -10.30
N GLU A 775 7.85 17.90 -10.55
CA GLU A 775 6.42 18.02 -10.86
C GLU A 775 5.66 18.50 -9.62
N LEU A 776 5.99 17.98 -8.44
CA LEU A 776 5.36 18.44 -7.19
C LEU A 776 5.69 19.90 -6.89
N ALA A 777 6.95 20.33 -7.08
CA ALA A 777 7.37 21.71 -6.86
C ALA A 777 6.67 22.68 -7.82
N GLU A 778 6.41 22.28 -9.06
CA GLU A 778 5.64 23.06 -10.02
C GLU A 778 4.16 23.18 -9.63
N VAL A 779 3.56 22.14 -9.06
CA VAL A 779 2.14 22.17 -8.63
C VAL A 779 1.95 22.98 -7.34
N CYS A 780 2.97 23.05 -6.47
CA CYS A 780 2.90 23.84 -5.24
C CYS A 780 3.00 25.36 -5.49
N ARG A 781 3.62 25.78 -6.59
CA ARG A 781 3.77 27.19 -7.01
C ARG A 781 2.55 27.68 -7.78
#